data_AF-A0AAU9J0F5-F1
#
_entry.id   AF-A0AAU9J0F5-F1
#
_cell.length_a   1.000
_cell.length_b   1.000
_cell.length_c   1.000
_cell.angle_alpha   90.00
_cell.angle_beta   90.00
_cell.angle_gamma   90.00
#
_symmetry.space_group_name_H-M   'P 1'
#
loop_
_entity.id
_entity.type
_entity.pdbx_description
1 polymer ?
#
loop_
_entity_poly.entity_id
_entity_poly.type
_entity_poly.pdbx_seq_one_letter_code
_entity_poly.pdbx_strand_id
1 'polypeptide(L)'
;MSSKSLSTDNKKGRPISTDIYHRNLIKSPIARPISNHGKLRLKQYLQPSLFLKPKITSFPMEKERLYEDNIQLKKTNHVLGEQLTKLKTKLLQLEKEIHRRNSFVEQNSFTLSNIPNPRGINSLRDSLNFLKKENQRYKSDNEELKKSMKLTKLNEIEEERDQYFKECKRLRSIIDTISKENLEKTREIKSKPVTPSNRLDTETIDNQKLKNLELKIDTSRYKKKALKEELLNAKNKIENYEAEKNQLTKTIKEKDAELLKSNQIIEDLKSKLLKTSNPQDGSNYPSPKLSKVAKVPLKVSQNFSIAISSNSFSSPIRKNVIKDFFNKISVQILNHEENFDEFVCKYNPENQNYFTFQEFWDGLQRCELNVTLKETKEVYDILEENKEFSANMFIEKVKSCLEEKLGRPLKKQNNCEELSETFIKEIKDTVVYRDEIRETVSDLKSRFREKNVSKKEFYDFFIRYLPDNPVEIKQLDKLFSDEILKVESILERKKMISYFIGNSSKEQVIEKLLTEFFPISVENLIPNNDEFSIAVSQILSLELQFRQKCEKYDKQKRGYITWFEIRKIISELGLSFSDGIYDELKIKCYSLEQSLLLIPYVPFMDLLKNDLVVSSINNITNHSYEEEVEERKEDVGSVHSTMVSHERATTRGSISTDFQNLLNSSFHENLMQTRETLRDERMSVGDDAYEYN
;
A
#
# COMPACT_ATOMS: atom_id res chain seq x y z
N MET A 1 22.93 -30.86 52.05
CA MET A 1 22.91 -29.43 52.38
C MET A 1 22.19 -28.70 51.25
N SER A 2 21.17 -27.92 51.61
CA SER A 2 20.20 -27.30 50.69
C SER A 2 20.74 -26.01 50.09
N SER A 3 21.01 -25.99 48.78
CA SER A 3 21.39 -24.79 48.03
C SER A 3 20.19 -24.23 47.29
N LYS A 4 19.64 -23.13 47.81
CA LYS A 4 18.59 -22.32 47.19
C LYS A 4 19.12 -21.64 45.93
N SER A 5 18.57 -21.98 44.77
CA SER A 5 18.69 -21.19 43.54
C SER A 5 17.75 -19.99 43.61
N LEU A 6 18.29 -18.77 43.53
CA LEU A 6 17.52 -17.55 43.31
C LEU A 6 16.91 -17.60 41.89
N SER A 7 15.58 -17.66 41.79
CA SER A 7 14.88 -17.32 40.56
C SER A 7 14.68 -15.80 40.48
N THR A 8 15.13 -15.19 39.39
CA THR A 8 14.81 -13.82 39.04
C THR A 8 13.46 -13.79 38.34
N ASP A 9 12.37 -13.82 39.13
CA ASP A 9 11.03 -13.54 38.64
C ASP A 9 10.85 -12.02 38.43
N ASN A 10 10.71 -11.63 37.16
CA ASN A 10 10.22 -10.31 36.77
C ASN A 10 8.77 -10.09 37.27
N LYS A 11 8.62 -9.51 38.46
CA LYS A 11 7.34 -9.02 38.99
C LYS A 11 7.29 -7.48 38.98
N LYS A 12 7.24 -6.89 37.78
CA LYS A 12 6.83 -5.49 37.60
C LYS A 12 5.30 -5.45 37.53
N GLY A 13 4.65 -5.22 38.67
CA GLY A 13 3.17 -5.10 38.70
C GLY A 13 2.50 -5.16 40.07
N ARG A 14 3.22 -5.02 41.19
CA ARG A 14 2.58 -4.84 42.50
C ARG A 14 2.63 -3.37 42.93
N PRO A 15 1.53 -2.80 43.44
CA PRO A 15 1.54 -1.44 43.99
C PRO A 15 2.51 -1.38 45.18
N ILE A 16 3.46 -0.45 45.10
CA ILE A 16 4.45 -0.18 46.14
C ILE A 16 3.78 0.74 47.17
N SER A 17 3.80 0.37 48.46
CA SER A 17 3.25 1.26 49.50
C SER A 17 4.09 2.54 49.58
N THR A 18 3.44 3.65 49.91
CA THR A 18 4.07 4.98 50.06
C THR A 18 5.28 4.96 51.00
N ASP A 19 5.28 4.08 52.00
CA ASP A 19 6.40 3.93 52.95
C ASP A 19 7.66 3.34 52.32
N ILE A 20 7.50 2.47 51.31
CA ILE A 20 8.63 1.88 50.56
C ILE A 20 9.21 2.90 49.59
N TYR A 21 8.36 3.74 48.97
CA TYR A 21 8.80 4.81 48.08
C TYR A 21 9.64 5.86 48.83
N HIS A 22 9.21 6.25 50.04
CA HIS A 22 9.98 7.16 50.89
C HIS A 22 11.29 6.55 51.41
N ARG A 23 11.32 5.25 51.74
CA ARG A 23 12.58 4.59 52.15
C ARG A 23 13.62 4.51 51.03
N ASN A 24 13.19 4.37 49.78
CA ASN A 24 14.10 4.25 48.64
C ASN A 24 14.67 5.60 48.18
N LEU A 25 13.96 6.71 48.42
CA LEU A 25 14.42 8.07 48.16
C LEU A 25 15.46 8.58 49.19
N ILE A 26 15.48 8.01 50.40
CA ILE A 26 16.37 8.46 51.49
C ILE A 26 17.76 7.79 51.43
N LYS A 27 18.00 6.86 50.49
CA LYS A 27 19.31 6.18 50.32
C LYS A 27 20.17 6.75 49.19
N SER A 28 19.95 8.00 48.78
CA SER A 28 20.92 8.75 47.97
C SER A 28 21.91 9.47 48.90
N PRO A 29 23.23 9.28 48.77
CA PRO A 29 24.22 9.83 49.67
C PRO A 29 24.62 11.25 49.24
N ILE A 30 23.69 12.20 49.14
CA ILE A 30 23.96 13.64 49.27
C ILE A 30 22.69 14.28 49.85
N ALA A 31 22.64 14.44 51.17
CA ALA A 31 21.60 15.23 51.84
C ALA A 31 22.28 16.27 52.74
N ARG A 32 22.36 17.53 52.27
CA ARG A 32 22.53 18.68 53.16
C ARG A 32 21.17 19.06 53.74
N PRO A 33 21.09 19.51 55.00
CA PRO A 33 19.83 19.87 55.62
C PRO A 33 19.26 21.14 54.98
N ILE A 34 18.12 21.02 54.29
CA ILE A 34 17.38 22.17 53.78
C ILE A 34 16.77 22.91 54.99
N SER A 35 17.18 24.18 55.15
CA SER A 35 16.71 25.07 56.23
C SER A 35 15.20 25.34 56.13
N ASN A 36 14.61 25.75 57.25
CA ASN A 36 13.16 25.99 57.38
C ASN A 36 12.58 27.02 56.39
N HIS A 37 13.41 27.78 55.66
CA HIS A 37 12.94 28.65 54.57
C HIS A 37 12.59 27.89 53.28
N GLY A 38 13.16 26.72 53.02
CA GLY A 38 12.77 25.87 51.88
C GLY A 38 11.36 25.27 52.03
N LYS A 39 10.94 25.00 53.28
CA LYS A 39 9.59 24.48 53.59
C LYS A 39 8.49 25.52 53.39
N LEU A 40 8.80 26.80 53.51
CA LEU A 40 7.84 27.90 53.30
C LEU A 40 7.64 28.24 51.82
N ARG A 41 8.70 28.18 50.99
CA ARG A 41 8.56 28.35 49.54
C ARG A 41 7.81 27.19 48.87
N LEU A 42 8.00 25.95 49.31
CA LEU A 42 7.22 24.83 48.76
C LEU A 42 5.72 24.92 49.12
N LYS A 43 5.36 25.53 50.26
CA LYS A 43 3.95 25.77 50.63
C LYS A 43 3.25 26.82 49.75
N GLN A 44 3.98 27.76 49.15
CA GLN A 44 3.40 28.72 48.19
C GLN A 44 3.19 28.11 46.79
N TYR A 45 3.95 27.07 46.42
CA TYR A 45 3.70 26.29 45.20
C TYR A 45 2.69 25.15 45.38
N LEU A 46 2.33 24.82 46.64
CA LEU A 46 1.27 23.90 47.00
C LEU A 46 -0.02 24.68 47.31
N GLN A 47 -0.51 25.45 46.34
CA GLN A 47 -1.90 25.89 46.39
C GLN A 47 -2.84 24.66 46.37
N PRO A 48 -3.75 24.50 47.35
CA PRO A 48 -4.70 23.37 47.39
C PRO A 48 -5.62 23.26 46.16
N SER A 49 -5.68 24.30 45.32
CA SER A 49 -6.50 24.34 44.09
C SER A 49 -5.92 23.51 42.93
N LEU A 50 -4.64 23.12 42.96
CA LEU A 50 -4.02 22.28 41.92
C LEU A 50 -3.97 20.79 42.26
N PHE A 51 -4.42 20.39 43.46
CA PHE A 51 -4.60 18.99 43.88
C PHE A 51 -6.06 18.63 44.15
N LEU A 52 -7.00 19.36 43.56
CA LEU A 52 -8.29 18.77 43.24
C LEU A 52 -8.04 17.76 42.13
N LYS A 53 -7.56 16.56 42.51
CA LYS A 53 -7.89 15.36 41.75
C LYS A 53 -9.39 15.48 41.48
N PRO A 54 -9.83 15.39 40.23
CA PRO A 54 -11.26 15.27 39.97
C PRO A 54 -11.75 14.21 40.94
N LYS A 55 -12.77 14.52 41.74
CA LYS A 55 -13.59 13.44 42.29
C LYS A 55 -14.17 12.79 41.05
N ILE A 56 -13.41 11.86 40.47
CA ILE A 56 -13.95 10.81 39.64
C ILE A 56 -14.96 10.20 40.59
N THR A 57 -16.22 10.52 40.36
CA THR A 57 -17.33 9.66 40.74
C THR A 57 -16.98 8.34 40.09
N SER A 58 -16.16 7.53 40.77
CA SER A 58 -15.87 6.19 40.35
C SER A 58 -17.21 5.51 40.46
N PHE A 59 -17.89 5.37 39.32
CA PHE A 59 -19.09 4.58 39.25
C PHE A 59 -18.69 3.20 39.82
N PRO A 60 -19.33 2.74 40.90
CA PRO A 60 -18.96 1.47 41.52
C PRO A 60 -19.02 0.28 40.53
N MET A 61 -19.78 0.43 39.43
CA MET A 61 -19.90 -0.55 38.35
C MET A 61 -18.62 -0.82 37.54
N GLU A 62 -17.68 0.12 37.45
CA GLU A 62 -16.50 -0.08 36.59
C GLU A 62 -15.48 -1.03 37.22
N LYS A 63 -15.41 -1.05 38.55
CA LYS A 63 -14.54 -1.97 39.30
C LYS A 63 -15.03 -3.43 39.20
N GLU A 64 -16.35 -3.64 39.23
CA GLU A 64 -16.95 -4.97 39.10
C GLU A 64 -16.80 -5.51 37.67
N ARG A 65 -17.03 -4.66 36.66
CA ARG A 65 -16.77 -5.02 35.26
C ARG A 65 -15.29 -5.34 35.00
N LEU A 66 -14.37 -4.51 35.50
CA LEU A 66 -12.94 -4.78 35.39
C LEU A 66 -12.53 -6.06 36.13
N TYR A 67 -13.22 -6.41 37.21
CA TYR A 67 -13.01 -7.67 37.93
C TYR A 67 -13.50 -8.87 37.12
N GLU A 68 -14.68 -8.77 36.50
CA GLU A 68 -15.25 -9.79 35.60
C GLU A 68 -14.35 -10.01 34.37
N ASP A 69 -13.92 -8.91 33.72
CA ASP A 69 -13.00 -8.93 32.58
C ASP A 69 -11.65 -9.55 32.99
N ASN A 70 -11.14 -9.26 34.18
CA ASN A 70 -9.93 -9.88 34.71
C ASN A 70 -10.10 -11.39 34.95
N ILE A 71 -11.27 -11.82 35.44
CA ILE A 71 -11.59 -13.25 35.60
C ILE A 71 -11.67 -13.93 34.24
N GLN A 72 -12.31 -13.32 33.25
CA GLN A 72 -12.40 -13.88 31.89
C GLN A 72 -11.02 -13.97 31.24
N LEU A 73 -10.18 -12.94 31.39
CA LEU A 73 -8.79 -12.97 30.95
C LEU A 73 -7.97 -14.06 31.64
N LYS A 74 -8.17 -14.28 32.95
CA LYS A 74 -7.51 -15.40 33.66
C LYS A 74 -7.98 -16.76 33.16
N LYS A 75 -9.28 -16.94 32.91
CA LYS A 75 -9.83 -18.18 32.36
C LYS A 75 -9.26 -18.47 30.96
N THR A 76 -9.26 -17.47 30.07
CA THR A 76 -8.69 -17.62 28.73
C THR A 76 -7.18 -17.89 28.75
N ASN A 77 -6.43 -17.18 29.59
CA ASN A 77 -4.99 -17.47 29.79
C ASN A 77 -4.75 -18.89 30.32
N HIS A 78 -5.60 -19.38 31.21
CA HIS A 78 -5.48 -20.75 31.72
C HIS A 78 -5.71 -21.77 30.60
N VAL A 79 -6.76 -21.61 29.79
CA VAL A 79 -7.06 -22.47 28.63
C VAL A 79 -5.91 -22.46 27.62
N LEU A 80 -5.37 -21.28 27.29
CA LEU A 80 -4.22 -21.15 26.42
C LEU A 80 -2.98 -21.83 27.01
N GLY A 81 -2.76 -21.70 28.33
CA GLY A 81 -1.69 -22.39 29.04
C GLY A 81 -1.79 -23.92 28.97
N GLU A 82 -3.00 -24.47 29.09
CA GLU A 82 -3.23 -25.91 28.92
C GLU A 82 -2.98 -26.37 27.48
N GLN A 83 -3.45 -25.62 26.48
CA GLN A 83 -3.21 -25.94 25.07
C GLN A 83 -1.71 -25.90 24.74
N LEU A 84 -1.00 -24.88 25.22
CA LEU A 84 0.45 -24.75 25.05
C LEU A 84 1.20 -25.91 25.72
N THR A 85 0.74 -26.36 26.89
CA THR A 85 1.29 -27.53 27.57
C THR A 85 1.03 -28.82 26.77
N LYS A 86 -0.19 -29.02 26.25
CA LYS A 86 -0.53 -30.17 25.39
C LYS A 86 0.33 -30.21 24.12
N LEU A 87 0.53 -29.06 23.46
CA LEU A 87 1.37 -28.96 22.27
C LEU A 87 2.84 -29.26 22.58
N LYS A 88 3.38 -28.71 23.68
CA LYS A 88 4.75 -29.02 24.13
C LYS A 88 4.94 -30.52 24.40
N THR A 89 3.97 -31.16 25.04
CA THR A 89 4.04 -32.61 25.31
C THR A 89 3.98 -33.43 24.01
N LYS A 90 3.11 -33.07 23.06
CA LYS A 90 3.09 -33.72 21.73
C LYS A 90 4.40 -33.53 20.98
N LEU A 91 4.99 -32.34 21.02
CA LEU A 91 6.26 -32.04 20.38
C LEU A 91 7.39 -32.91 20.97
N LEU A 92 7.48 -32.99 22.31
CA LEU A 92 8.43 -33.87 23.00
C LEU A 92 8.22 -35.36 22.68
N GLN A 93 6.98 -35.80 22.49
CA GLN A 93 6.70 -37.19 22.07
C GLN A 93 7.20 -37.46 20.65
N LEU A 94 6.93 -36.54 19.71
CA LEU A 94 7.41 -36.65 18.33
C LEU A 94 8.94 -36.60 18.25
N GLU A 95 9.60 -35.74 19.03
CA GLU A 95 11.06 -35.71 19.11
C GLU A 95 11.64 -37.04 19.61
N LYS A 96 11.05 -37.63 20.65
CA LYS A 96 11.45 -38.96 21.14
C LYS A 96 11.22 -40.06 20.09
N GLU A 97 10.14 -39.99 19.33
CA GLU A 97 9.84 -40.96 18.26
C GLU A 97 10.84 -40.84 17.10
N ILE A 98 11.15 -39.62 16.65
CA ILE A 98 12.17 -39.36 15.65
C ILE A 98 13.53 -39.87 16.13
N HIS A 99 13.89 -39.60 17.38
CA HIS A 99 15.14 -40.08 17.95
C HIS A 99 15.21 -41.62 17.96
N ARG A 100 14.14 -42.31 18.36
CA ARG A 100 14.05 -43.78 18.30
C ARG A 100 14.20 -44.32 16.88
N ARG A 101 13.53 -43.71 15.89
CA ARG A 101 13.65 -44.11 14.48
C ARG A 101 15.08 -43.93 13.96
N ASN A 102 15.73 -42.82 14.31
CA ASN A 102 17.12 -42.57 13.92
C ASN A 102 18.08 -43.58 14.56
N SER A 103 17.92 -43.89 15.86
CA SER A 103 18.72 -44.92 16.53
C SER A 103 18.51 -46.31 15.91
N PHE A 104 17.29 -46.63 15.47
CA PHE A 104 17.01 -47.89 14.77
C PHE A 104 17.69 -47.96 13.40
N VAL A 105 17.72 -46.84 12.66
CA VAL A 105 18.46 -46.74 11.37
C VAL A 105 19.97 -46.85 11.60
N GLU A 106 20.50 -46.24 12.65
CA GLU A 106 21.93 -46.36 13.01
C GLU A 106 22.31 -47.78 13.45
N GLN A 107 21.47 -48.46 14.24
CA GLN A 107 21.72 -49.84 14.64
C GLN A 107 21.61 -50.82 13.46
N ASN A 108 20.67 -50.59 12.53
CA ASN A 108 20.58 -51.38 11.30
C ASN A 108 21.65 -51.03 10.27
N SER A 109 22.39 -49.92 10.42
CA SER A 109 23.51 -49.59 9.54
C SER A 109 24.74 -50.49 9.75
N PHE A 110 24.75 -51.34 10.78
CA PHE A 110 25.81 -52.33 10.99
C PHE A 110 25.85 -53.42 9.90
N THR A 111 24.76 -53.65 9.15
CA THR A 111 24.74 -54.53 7.97
C THR A 111 25.28 -53.88 6.69
N LEU A 112 25.62 -52.58 6.71
CA LEU A 112 26.29 -51.86 5.60
C LEU A 112 27.82 -51.89 5.70
N SER A 113 28.38 -52.58 6.70
CA SER A 113 29.83 -52.71 6.92
C SER A 113 30.57 -53.51 5.82
N ASN A 114 29.85 -54.11 4.86
CA ASN A 114 30.43 -54.80 3.71
C ASN A 114 30.57 -53.94 2.44
N ILE A 115 30.27 -52.64 2.49
CA ILE A 115 30.48 -51.75 1.34
C ILE A 115 31.92 -51.20 1.38
N PRO A 116 32.76 -51.47 0.36
CA PRO A 116 34.12 -50.97 0.32
C PRO A 116 34.08 -49.44 0.13
N ASN A 117 34.64 -48.74 1.10
CA ASN A 117 35.00 -47.30 1.16
C ASN A 117 34.13 -46.40 2.07
N PRO A 118 34.16 -46.60 3.40
CA PRO A 118 33.44 -45.79 4.41
C PRO A 118 34.00 -44.36 4.60
N ARG A 119 35.15 -44.00 4.01
CA ARG A 119 35.77 -42.67 4.20
C ARG A 119 35.00 -41.54 3.53
N GLY A 120 34.45 -41.76 2.33
CA GLY A 120 33.67 -40.74 1.61
C GLY A 120 32.35 -40.40 2.32
N ILE A 121 31.69 -41.42 2.89
CA ILE A 121 30.43 -41.25 3.62
C ILE A 121 30.64 -40.45 4.91
N ASN A 122 31.74 -40.71 5.64
CA ASN A 122 32.06 -39.95 6.84
C ASN A 122 32.39 -38.48 6.53
N SER A 123 33.16 -38.21 5.47
CA SER A 123 33.45 -36.84 5.02
C SER A 123 32.19 -36.06 4.61
N LEU A 124 31.24 -36.73 3.94
CA LEU A 124 29.96 -36.12 3.58
C LEU A 124 29.08 -35.88 4.81
N ARG A 125 29.09 -36.81 5.77
CA ARG A 125 28.38 -36.65 7.05
C ARG A 125 28.93 -35.48 7.87
N ASP A 126 30.26 -35.32 7.91
CA ASP A 126 30.90 -34.21 8.60
C ASP A 126 30.60 -32.86 7.92
N SER A 127 30.63 -32.83 6.59
CA SER A 127 30.23 -31.64 5.80
C SER A 127 28.76 -31.29 6.02
N LEU A 128 27.87 -32.29 6.06
CA LEU A 128 26.44 -32.09 6.31
C LEU A 128 26.19 -31.60 7.75
N ASN A 129 26.95 -32.09 8.73
CA ASN A 129 26.88 -31.62 10.11
C ASN A 129 27.41 -30.18 10.26
N PHE A 130 28.48 -29.84 9.54
CA PHE A 130 29.01 -28.47 9.46
C PHE A 130 27.96 -27.51 8.88
N LEU A 131 27.40 -27.84 7.71
CA LEU A 131 26.36 -27.04 7.06
C LEU A 131 25.10 -26.89 7.92
N LYS A 132 24.71 -27.94 8.67
CA LYS A 132 23.60 -27.86 9.63
C LYS A 132 23.89 -26.87 10.76
N LYS A 133 25.10 -26.88 11.32
CA LYS A 133 25.52 -25.91 12.36
C LYS A 133 25.53 -24.49 11.82
N GLU A 134 26.05 -24.30 10.60
CA GLU A 134 26.09 -22.99 9.95
C GLU A 134 24.69 -22.43 9.68
N ASN A 135 23.79 -23.27 9.15
CA ASN A 135 22.39 -22.90 8.94
C ASN A 135 21.67 -22.55 10.27
N GLN A 136 21.97 -23.29 11.35
CA GLN A 136 21.45 -22.96 12.67
C GLN A 136 21.98 -21.62 13.20
N ARG A 137 23.26 -21.30 12.94
CA ARG A 137 23.86 -20.00 13.26
C ARG A 137 23.16 -18.88 12.48
N TYR A 138 23.02 -19.00 11.16
CA TYR A 138 22.32 -17.99 10.35
C TYR A 138 20.86 -17.79 10.79
N LYS A 139 20.16 -18.85 11.22
CA LYS A 139 18.82 -18.71 11.81
C LYS A 139 18.83 -17.91 13.11
N SER A 140 19.81 -18.14 13.98
CA SER A 140 19.97 -17.37 15.22
C SER A 140 20.25 -15.89 14.93
N ASP A 141 21.21 -15.62 14.04
CA ASP A 141 21.61 -14.26 13.65
C ASP A 141 20.43 -13.49 13.00
N ASN A 142 19.64 -14.17 12.18
CA ASN A 142 18.44 -13.58 11.57
C ASN A 142 17.36 -13.25 12.61
N GLU A 143 17.14 -14.11 13.61
CA GLU A 143 16.21 -13.82 14.71
C GLU A 143 16.70 -12.67 15.60
N GLU A 144 18.01 -12.54 15.80
CA GLU A 144 18.60 -11.40 16.50
C GLU A 144 18.45 -10.10 15.71
N LEU A 145 18.70 -10.13 14.39
CA LEU A 145 18.51 -8.99 13.50
C LEU A 145 17.04 -8.54 13.49
N LYS A 146 16.09 -9.47 13.43
CA LYS A 146 14.65 -9.13 13.54
C LYS A 146 14.30 -8.46 14.86
N LYS A 147 14.89 -8.89 15.98
CA LYS A 147 14.69 -8.24 17.29
C LYS A 147 15.28 -6.83 17.30
N SER A 148 16.48 -6.66 16.76
CA SER A 148 17.16 -5.37 16.64
C SER A 148 16.37 -4.38 15.76
N MET A 149 15.87 -4.83 14.60
CA MET A 149 15.03 -4.01 13.72
C MET A 149 13.72 -3.60 14.40
N LYS A 150 13.07 -4.52 15.13
CA LYS A 150 11.84 -4.20 15.89
C LYS A 150 12.10 -3.16 16.98
N LEU A 151 13.22 -3.28 17.68
CA LEU A 151 13.60 -2.33 18.72
C LEU A 151 13.89 -0.94 18.13
N THR A 152 14.62 -0.89 17.01
CA THR A 152 14.94 0.37 16.30
C THR A 152 13.67 1.08 15.84
N LYS A 153 12.75 0.37 15.19
CA LYS A 153 11.45 0.93 14.78
C LYS A 153 10.61 1.41 15.96
N LEU A 154 10.67 0.72 17.09
CA LEU A 154 9.94 1.12 18.29
C LEU A 154 10.50 2.43 18.86
N ASN A 155 11.83 2.58 18.87
CA ASN A 155 12.48 3.82 19.30
C ASN A 155 12.15 4.99 18.35
N GLU A 156 12.17 4.78 17.04
CA GLU A 156 11.77 5.81 16.06
C GLU A 156 10.34 6.30 16.30
N ILE A 157 9.39 5.38 16.54
CA ILE A 157 7.99 5.74 16.85
C ILE A 157 7.88 6.48 18.20
N GLU A 158 8.67 6.09 19.20
CA GLU A 158 8.69 6.80 20.50
C GLU A 158 9.24 8.23 20.37
N GLU A 159 10.27 8.43 19.55
CA GLU A 159 10.82 9.75 19.25
C GLU A 159 9.82 10.62 18.49
N GLU A 160 9.15 10.08 17.46
CA GLU A 160 8.08 10.77 16.74
C GLU A 160 6.93 11.18 17.68
N ARG A 161 6.46 10.26 18.52
CA ARG A 161 5.42 10.54 19.53
C ARG A 161 5.83 11.71 20.44
N ASP A 162 7.08 11.73 20.90
CA ASP A 162 7.57 12.79 21.78
C ASP A 162 7.70 14.13 21.06
N GLN A 163 8.05 14.14 19.77
CA GLN A 163 8.02 15.34 18.93
C GLN A 163 6.59 15.87 18.75
N TYR A 164 5.64 14.99 18.41
CA TYR A 164 4.21 15.33 18.32
C TYR A 164 3.68 15.91 19.64
N PHE A 165 4.04 15.32 20.78
CA PHE A 165 3.61 15.82 22.08
C PHE A 165 4.18 17.21 22.39
N LYS A 166 5.46 17.46 22.05
CA LYS A 166 6.08 18.79 22.18
C LYS A 166 5.37 19.82 21.30
N GLU A 167 5.02 19.45 20.07
CA GLU A 167 4.34 20.34 19.14
C GLU A 167 2.91 20.67 19.57
N CYS A 168 2.15 19.68 20.03
CA CYS A 168 0.83 19.89 20.64
C CYS A 168 0.89 20.84 21.84
N LYS A 169 1.92 20.71 22.68
CA LYS A 169 2.13 21.62 23.82
C LYS A 169 2.44 23.04 23.35
N ARG A 170 3.25 23.21 22.30
CA ARG A 170 3.58 24.50 21.68
C ARG A 170 2.32 25.16 21.11
N LEU A 171 1.54 24.44 20.31
CA LEU A 171 0.29 24.94 19.73
C LEU A 171 -0.74 25.34 20.78
N ARG A 172 -0.89 24.56 21.85
CA ARG A 172 -1.76 24.93 22.97
C ARG A 172 -1.33 26.25 23.61
N SER A 173 -0.03 26.46 23.83
CA SER A 173 0.49 27.73 24.36
C SER A 173 0.19 28.92 23.45
N ILE A 174 0.21 28.73 22.12
CA ILE A 174 -0.13 29.78 21.15
C ILE A 174 -1.63 30.11 21.22
N ILE A 175 -2.49 29.09 21.24
CA ILE A 175 -3.94 29.25 21.37
C ILE A 175 -4.30 29.99 22.67
N ASP A 176 -3.67 29.63 23.78
CA ASP A 176 -3.88 30.28 25.08
C ASP A 176 -3.47 31.77 25.03
N THR A 177 -2.42 32.10 24.27
CA THR A 177 -1.95 33.48 24.09
C THR A 177 -2.94 34.30 23.25
N ILE A 178 -3.35 33.77 22.09
CA ILE A 178 -4.34 34.41 21.20
C ILE A 178 -5.67 34.62 21.94
N SER A 179 -6.11 33.63 22.72
CA SER A 179 -7.35 33.71 23.48
C SER A 179 -7.31 34.83 24.53
N LYS A 180 -6.16 35.02 25.19
CA LYS A 180 -5.95 36.14 26.14
C LYS A 180 -5.96 37.49 25.44
N GLU A 181 -5.25 37.63 24.33
CA GLU A 181 -5.23 38.88 23.55
C GLU A 181 -6.63 39.28 23.05
N ASN A 182 -7.41 38.31 22.57
CA ASN A 182 -8.78 38.55 22.13
C ASN A 182 -9.68 38.97 23.30
N LEU A 183 -9.56 38.32 24.47
CA LEU A 183 -10.28 38.74 25.68
C LEU A 183 -9.93 40.18 26.11
N GLU A 184 -8.66 40.59 26.01
CA GLU A 184 -8.22 41.95 26.31
C GLU A 184 -8.76 42.98 25.32
N LYS A 185 -8.67 42.71 24.01
CA LYS A 185 -9.26 43.55 22.96
C LYS A 185 -10.78 43.73 23.14
N THR A 186 -11.48 42.67 23.54
CA THR A 186 -12.93 42.71 23.76
C THR A 186 -13.28 43.57 24.98
N ARG A 187 -12.41 43.61 26.00
CA ARG A 187 -12.57 44.48 27.19
C ARG A 187 -12.31 45.94 26.85
N GLU A 188 -11.31 46.24 26.01
CA GLU A 188 -11.03 47.62 25.57
C GLU A 188 -12.19 48.22 24.76
N ILE A 189 -12.79 47.46 23.84
CA ILE A 189 -13.92 47.92 23.02
C ILE A 189 -15.15 48.26 23.87
N LYS A 190 -15.42 47.49 24.93
CA LYS A 190 -16.55 47.75 25.84
C LYS A 190 -16.35 48.93 26.79
N SER A 191 -15.13 49.46 26.90
CA SER A 191 -14.80 50.55 27.83
C SER A 191 -14.89 51.96 27.22
N LYS A 192 -15.15 52.10 25.91
CA LYS A 192 -15.35 53.41 25.27
C LYS A 192 -16.78 53.93 25.49
N PRO A 193 -16.99 55.11 26.12
CA PRO A 193 -18.31 55.67 26.34
C PRO A 193 -18.92 56.19 25.03
N VAL A 194 -20.13 55.74 24.71
CA VAL A 194 -20.90 56.15 23.52
C VAL A 194 -21.65 57.44 23.83
N THR A 195 -21.39 58.50 23.06
CA THR A 195 -22.10 59.80 23.13
C THR A 195 -23.49 59.72 22.48
N PRO A 196 -24.50 60.48 22.97
CA PRO A 196 -25.92 60.24 22.66
C PRO A 196 -26.42 60.74 21.29
N SER A 197 -25.56 61.31 20.44
CA SER A 197 -26.00 62.06 19.25
C SER A 197 -26.22 61.22 17.98
N ASN A 198 -25.88 59.92 17.97
CA ASN A 198 -25.90 59.09 16.74
C ASN A 198 -27.07 58.09 16.68
N ARG A 199 -28.06 58.16 17.57
CA ARG A 199 -29.14 57.15 17.65
C ARG A 199 -30.19 57.22 16.52
N LEU A 200 -30.38 58.38 15.89
CA LEU A 200 -31.38 58.56 14.84
C LEU A 200 -30.91 57.99 13.48
N ASP A 201 -29.63 58.10 13.16
CA ASP A 201 -29.09 57.56 11.89
C ASP A 201 -29.01 56.03 11.88
N THR A 202 -28.83 55.41 13.05
CA THR A 202 -28.79 53.94 13.19
C THR A 202 -30.15 53.28 12.94
N GLU A 203 -31.27 53.90 13.33
CA GLU A 203 -32.62 53.34 13.09
C GLU A 203 -32.99 53.38 11.60
N THR A 204 -32.58 54.40 10.85
CA THR A 204 -32.76 54.44 9.39
C THR A 204 -31.95 53.37 8.66
N ILE A 205 -30.73 53.10 9.11
CA ILE A 205 -29.87 52.05 8.55
C ILE A 205 -30.45 50.66 8.85
N ASP A 206 -30.96 50.45 10.07
CA ASP A 206 -31.53 49.16 10.47
C ASP A 206 -32.86 48.87 9.73
N ASN A 207 -33.69 49.89 9.47
CA ASN A 207 -34.89 49.75 8.66
C ASN A 207 -34.58 49.44 7.17
N GLN A 208 -33.53 50.04 6.60
CA GLN A 208 -33.06 49.70 5.26
C GLN A 208 -32.53 48.26 5.17
N LYS A 209 -31.78 47.81 6.18
CA LYS A 209 -31.34 46.40 6.27
C LYS A 209 -32.51 45.44 6.37
N LEU A 210 -33.55 45.77 7.14
CA LEU A 210 -34.74 44.94 7.27
C LEU A 210 -35.47 44.78 5.92
N LYS A 211 -35.61 45.88 5.17
CA LYS A 211 -36.25 45.87 3.85
C LYS A 211 -35.46 45.06 2.81
N ASN A 212 -34.13 45.12 2.85
CA ASN A 212 -33.27 44.31 2.00
C ASN A 212 -33.33 42.82 2.38
N LEU A 213 -33.48 42.49 3.67
CA LEU A 213 -33.67 41.12 4.13
C LEU A 213 -35.02 40.54 3.67
N GLU A 214 -36.11 41.31 3.73
CA GLU A 214 -37.41 40.90 3.17
C GLU A 214 -37.31 40.57 1.68
N LEU A 215 -36.63 41.41 0.89
CA LEU A 215 -36.45 41.19 -0.54
C LEU A 215 -35.62 39.92 -0.83
N LYS A 216 -34.57 39.65 -0.03
CA LYS A 216 -33.78 38.41 -0.11
C LYS A 216 -34.62 37.17 0.27
N ILE A 217 -35.51 37.28 1.25
CA ILE A 217 -36.42 36.19 1.65
C ILE A 217 -37.39 35.85 0.53
N ASP A 218 -38.02 36.85 -0.10
CA ASP A 218 -38.98 36.60 -1.17
C ASP A 218 -38.30 36.02 -2.42
N THR A 219 -37.13 36.52 -2.79
CA THR A 219 -36.31 35.94 -3.88
C THR A 219 -35.98 34.47 -3.61
N SER A 220 -35.65 34.14 -2.36
CA SER A 220 -35.37 32.76 -1.93
C SER A 220 -36.63 31.87 -1.97
N ARG A 221 -37.82 32.42 -1.67
CA ARG A 221 -39.10 31.71 -1.79
C ARG A 221 -39.43 31.39 -3.25
N TYR A 222 -39.20 32.31 -4.17
CA TYR A 222 -39.39 32.08 -5.61
C TYR A 222 -38.43 30.99 -6.14
N LYS A 223 -37.14 31.06 -5.80
CA LYS A 223 -36.16 30.02 -6.17
C LYS A 223 -36.56 28.63 -5.63
N LYS A 224 -37.01 28.56 -4.38
CA LYS A 224 -37.48 27.30 -3.76
C LYS A 224 -38.72 26.74 -4.47
N LYS A 225 -39.61 27.60 -4.97
CA LYS A 225 -40.80 27.17 -5.72
C LYS A 225 -40.41 26.60 -7.09
N ALA A 226 -39.50 27.26 -7.81
CA ALA A 226 -38.99 26.79 -9.10
C ALA A 226 -38.28 25.43 -8.96
N LEU A 227 -37.40 25.28 -7.97
CA LEU A 227 -36.70 24.01 -7.69
C LEU A 227 -37.66 22.86 -7.35
N LYS A 228 -38.78 23.14 -6.66
CA LYS A 228 -39.81 22.11 -6.38
C LYS A 228 -40.49 21.63 -7.65
N GLU A 229 -40.72 22.52 -8.61
CA GLU A 229 -41.35 22.19 -9.89
C GLU A 229 -40.42 21.40 -10.79
N GLU A 230 -39.13 21.75 -10.83
CA GLU A 230 -38.09 20.96 -11.49
C GLU A 230 -37.95 19.56 -10.90
N LEU A 231 -37.97 19.45 -9.56
CA LEU A 231 -37.89 18.17 -8.86
C LEU A 231 -39.11 17.28 -9.16
N LEU A 232 -40.30 17.88 -9.27
CA LEU A 232 -41.51 17.16 -9.68
C LEU A 232 -41.38 16.63 -11.13
N ASN A 233 -40.88 17.45 -12.04
CA ASN A 233 -40.61 17.04 -13.43
C ASN A 233 -39.55 15.92 -13.52
N ALA A 234 -38.49 15.99 -12.70
CA ALA A 234 -37.48 14.95 -12.64
C ALA A 234 -38.05 13.62 -12.11
N LYS A 235 -38.90 13.67 -11.08
CA LYS A 235 -39.61 12.48 -10.56
C LYS A 235 -40.46 11.80 -11.62
N ASN A 236 -41.24 12.58 -12.37
CA ASN A 236 -42.08 12.04 -13.45
C ASN A 236 -41.22 11.38 -14.56
N LYS A 237 -40.04 11.94 -14.87
CA LYS A 237 -39.10 11.32 -15.82
C LYS A 237 -38.54 9.99 -15.30
N ILE A 238 -38.18 9.91 -14.01
CA ILE A 238 -37.68 8.67 -13.39
C ILE A 238 -38.75 7.58 -13.44
N GLU A 239 -40.00 7.91 -13.12
CA GLU A 239 -41.12 6.96 -13.19
C GLU A 239 -41.33 6.40 -14.61
N ASN A 240 -41.21 7.26 -15.64
CA ASN A 240 -41.26 6.82 -17.03
C ASN A 240 -40.10 5.88 -17.40
N TYR A 241 -38.87 6.17 -16.96
CA TYR A 241 -37.72 5.30 -17.21
C TYR A 241 -37.82 3.97 -16.47
N GLU A 242 -38.40 3.93 -15.27
CA GLU A 242 -38.66 2.69 -14.55
C GLU A 242 -39.70 1.82 -15.27
N ALA A 243 -40.75 2.44 -15.83
CA ALA A 243 -41.73 1.73 -16.66
C ALA A 243 -41.08 1.13 -17.92
N GLU A 244 -40.23 1.88 -18.61
CA GLU A 244 -39.51 1.41 -19.81
C GLU A 244 -38.53 0.26 -19.48
N LYS A 245 -37.78 0.39 -18.38
CA LYS A 245 -36.88 -0.67 -17.88
C LYS A 245 -37.65 -1.96 -17.57
N ASN A 246 -38.82 -1.87 -16.96
CA ASN A 246 -39.66 -3.02 -16.66
C ASN A 246 -40.19 -3.69 -17.94
N GLN A 247 -40.52 -2.90 -18.97
CA GLN A 247 -40.92 -3.43 -20.28
C GLN A 247 -39.77 -4.16 -20.99
N LEU A 248 -38.57 -3.58 -21.02
CA LEU A 248 -37.35 -4.20 -21.56
C LEU A 248 -37.01 -5.52 -20.84
N THR A 249 -37.11 -5.53 -19.51
CA THR A 249 -36.84 -6.73 -18.70
C THR A 249 -37.81 -7.87 -19.05
N LYS A 250 -39.08 -7.54 -19.35
CA LYS A 250 -40.07 -8.51 -19.81
C LYS A 250 -39.69 -9.09 -21.18
N THR A 251 -39.28 -8.24 -22.13
CA THR A 251 -38.86 -8.67 -23.47
C THR A 251 -37.61 -9.56 -23.46
N ILE A 252 -36.64 -9.26 -22.59
CA ILE A 252 -35.43 -10.11 -22.43
C ILE A 252 -35.83 -11.50 -21.95
N LYS A 253 -36.69 -11.61 -20.92
CA LYS A 253 -37.17 -12.91 -20.43
C LYS A 253 -37.92 -13.71 -21.49
N GLU A 254 -38.70 -13.06 -22.33
CA GLU A 254 -39.39 -13.71 -23.46
C GLU A 254 -38.38 -14.24 -24.49
N LYS A 255 -37.32 -13.48 -24.81
CA LYS A 255 -36.26 -13.90 -25.73
C LYS A 255 -35.42 -15.05 -25.18
N ASP A 256 -35.10 -15.03 -23.90
CA ASP A 256 -34.38 -16.14 -23.24
C ASP A 256 -35.20 -17.44 -23.27
N ALA A 257 -36.52 -17.34 -23.09
CA ALA A 257 -37.42 -18.49 -23.19
C ALA A 257 -37.52 -19.03 -24.63
N GLU A 258 -37.50 -18.17 -25.65
CA GLU A 258 -37.42 -18.57 -27.07
C GLU A 258 -36.09 -19.30 -27.35
N LEU A 259 -34.98 -18.75 -26.88
CA LEU A 259 -33.65 -19.34 -27.06
C LEU A 259 -33.54 -20.73 -26.41
N LEU A 260 -34.12 -20.90 -25.22
CA LEU A 260 -34.16 -22.19 -24.52
C LEU A 260 -34.92 -23.25 -25.34
N LYS A 261 -36.06 -22.87 -25.95
CA LYS A 261 -36.84 -23.76 -26.83
C LYS A 261 -36.04 -24.14 -28.08
N SER A 262 -35.35 -23.19 -28.71
CA SER A 262 -34.49 -23.48 -29.87
C SER A 262 -33.36 -24.43 -29.53
N ASN A 263 -32.70 -24.25 -28.38
CA ASN A 263 -31.64 -25.15 -27.92
C ASN A 263 -32.16 -26.57 -27.66
N GLN A 264 -33.38 -26.70 -27.12
CA GLN A 264 -34.01 -28.01 -26.92
C GLN A 264 -34.27 -28.73 -28.25
N ILE A 265 -34.72 -28.01 -29.28
CA ILE A 265 -34.91 -28.57 -30.64
C ILE A 265 -33.58 -29.06 -31.23
N ILE A 266 -32.49 -28.33 -31.02
CA ILE A 266 -31.14 -28.72 -31.51
C ILE A 266 -30.69 -30.03 -30.87
N GLU A 267 -30.88 -30.19 -29.55
CA GLU A 267 -30.52 -31.42 -28.84
C GLU A 267 -31.40 -32.62 -29.25
N ASP A 268 -32.69 -32.40 -29.49
CA ASP A 268 -33.58 -33.42 -30.05
C ASP A 268 -33.17 -33.86 -31.46
N LEU A 269 -32.68 -32.95 -32.29
CA LEU A 269 -32.15 -33.28 -33.62
C LEU A 269 -30.83 -34.05 -33.55
N LYS A 270 -29.91 -33.65 -32.66
CA LYS A 270 -28.64 -34.38 -32.42
C LYS A 270 -28.90 -35.81 -31.96
N SER A 271 -29.83 -36.00 -31.02
CA SER A 271 -30.16 -37.33 -30.49
C SER A 271 -30.85 -38.24 -31.51
N LYS A 272 -31.60 -37.68 -32.47
CA LYS A 272 -32.12 -38.42 -33.63
C LYS A 272 -31.02 -38.81 -34.61
N LEU A 273 -30.02 -37.93 -34.83
CA LEU A 273 -28.90 -38.20 -35.74
C LEU A 273 -27.97 -39.32 -35.22
N LEU A 274 -27.76 -39.42 -33.90
CA LEU A 274 -26.95 -40.49 -33.31
C LEU A 274 -27.61 -41.87 -33.35
N LYS A 275 -28.94 -41.95 -33.52
CA LYS A 275 -29.66 -43.24 -33.57
C LYS A 275 -29.67 -43.90 -34.95
N THR A 276 -29.26 -43.19 -36.01
CA THR A 276 -29.21 -43.73 -37.39
C THR A 276 -27.83 -44.27 -37.78
N SER A 277 -26.82 -44.18 -36.90
CA SER A 277 -25.49 -44.73 -37.13
C SER A 277 -25.23 -45.96 -36.25
N ASN A 278 -25.79 -47.11 -36.63
CA ASN A 278 -25.29 -48.40 -36.16
C ASN A 278 -25.04 -49.29 -37.40
N PRO A 279 -23.79 -49.75 -37.64
CA PRO A 279 -23.47 -50.61 -38.77
C PRO A 279 -23.65 -52.07 -38.36
N GLN A 280 -24.55 -52.77 -39.03
CA GLN A 280 -24.43 -54.21 -39.20
C GLN A 280 -24.59 -54.60 -40.66
N ASP A 281 -23.74 -55.56 -40.99
CA ASP A 281 -23.70 -56.44 -42.15
C ASP A 281 -23.21 -55.90 -43.49
N GLY A 282 -22.23 -56.65 -43.99
CA GLY A 282 -21.51 -56.38 -45.19
C GLY A 282 -22.06 -57.07 -46.42
N SER A 283 -21.21 -56.99 -47.44
CA SER A 283 -21.20 -57.67 -48.73
C SER A 283 -21.84 -56.94 -49.93
N ASN A 284 -21.00 -56.90 -50.96
CA ASN A 284 -21.27 -56.81 -52.40
C ASN A 284 -21.64 -55.46 -53.06
N TYR A 285 -20.69 -55.01 -53.89
CA TYR A 285 -20.79 -54.23 -55.15
C TYR A 285 -22.09 -54.47 -55.94
N PRO A 286 -22.58 -53.55 -56.80
CA PRO A 286 -21.77 -52.76 -57.76
C PRO A 286 -22.16 -51.29 -58.00
N SER A 287 -21.23 -50.57 -58.62
CA SER A 287 -21.40 -49.20 -59.16
C SER A 287 -22.50 -49.12 -60.23
N PRO A 288 -23.17 -47.95 -60.37
CA PRO A 288 -22.99 -47.21 -61.62
C PRO A 288 -23.03 -45.66 -61.51
N LYS A 289 -22.09 -45.06 -62.27
CA LYS A 289 -22.19 -43.90 -63.20
C LYS A 289 -22.93 -42.58 -62.84
N LEU A 290 -22.25 -41.52 -63.31
CA LEU A 290 -22.68 -40.12 -63.61
C LEU A 290 -22.56 -39.14 -62.43
N SER A 291 -22.05 -37.92 -62.55
CA SER A 291 -21.37 -37.16 -63.62
C SER A 291 -21.06 -35.76 -63.11
N LYS A 292 -19.89 -35.20 -63.46
CA LYS A 292 -19.57 -33.75 -63.65
C LYS A 292 -19.82 -32.83 -62.43
N VAL A 293 -18.86 -32.01 -61.99
CA VAL A 293 -18.46 -30.75 -62.65
C VAL A 293 -17.14 -30.21 -62.04
N ALA A 294 -16.24 -29.76 -62.93
CA ALA A 294 -15.13 -28.78 -62.82
C ALA A 294 -14.06 -28.94 -61.70
N LYS A 295 -12.79 -29.32 -61.97
CA LYS A 295 -11.65 -28.54 -62.56
C LYS A 295 -11.54 -27.13 -61.95
N VAL A 296 -10.47 -26.76 -61.23
CA VAL A 296 -9.14 -26.30 -61.74
C VAL A 296 -8.12 -26.22 -60.55
N PRO A 297 -6.78 -26.29 -60.78
CA PRO A 297 -5.78 -26.87 -59.86
C PRO A 297 -4.76 -25.86 -59.29
N LEU A 298 -3.88 -26.29 -58.36
CA LEU A 298 -2.41 -26.11 -58.50
C LEU A 298 -1.58 -26.91 -57.45
N LYS A 299 -0.42 -27.34 -57.95
CA LYS A 299 0.54 -28.36 -57.49
C LYS A 299 1.24 -28.09 -56.15
N VAL A 300 1.56 -29.17 -55.42
CA VAL A 300 2.65 -29.27 -54.44
C VAL A 300 3.54 -30.46 -54.82
N SER A 301 4.86 -30.32 -54.77
CA SER A 301 5.84 -31.42 -54.88
C SER A 301 6.57 -31.67 -53.56
N GLN A 302 6.68 -32.97 -53.25
CA GLN A 302 7.61 -33.74 -52.41
C GLN A 302 9.09 -33.24 -52.39
N ASN A 303 10.03 -33.57 -51.48
CA ASN A 303 10.16 -34.43 -50.28
C ASN A 303 11.58 -34.21 -49.63
N PHE A 304 11.78 -34.78 -48.41
CA PHE A 304 12.98 -35.46 -47.83
C PHE A 304 13.78 -34.85 -46.64
N SER A 305 14.11 -35.78 -45.72
CA SER A 305 14.72 -35.68 -44.37
C SER A 305 16.17 -36.24 -44.32
N ILE A 306 16.91 -36.07 -43.18
CA ILE A 306 17.72 -37.09 -42.42
C ILE A 306 18.73 -36.43 -41.41
N ALA A 307 19.04 -37.13 -40.29
CA ALA A 307 19.84 -36.78 -39.08
C ALA A 307 21.29 -37.38 -39.04
N ILE A 308 22.17 -37.04 -38.04
CA ILE A 308 23.20 -37.91 -37.32
C ILE A 308 24.17 -37.16 -36.31
N SER A 309 24.89 -37.93 -35.46
CA SER A 309 25.52 -37.81 -34.10
C SER A 309 27.03 -37.40 -33.95
N SER A 310 27.63 -37.56 -32.74
CA SER A 310 28.75 -36.85 -32.02
C SER A 310 29.96 -37.69 -31.53
N ASN A 311 31.18 -37.09 -31.39
CA ASN A 311 32.17 -37.13 -30.24
C ASN A 311 33.69 -37.02 -30.62
N SER A 312 34.45 -36.04 -30.06
CA SER A 312 35.74 -36.17 -29.29
C SER A 312 36.57 -34.85 -29.21
N PHE A 313 36.98 -34.46 -27.98
CA PHE A 313 37.57 -33.15 -27.65
C PHE A 313 38.91 -33.22 -26.87
N SER A 314 39.78 -32.22 -27.12
CA SER A 314 40.81 -31.58 -26.27
C SER A 314 42.33 -31.84 -26.54
N SER A 315 42.96 -30.93 -27.31
CA SER A 315 44.41 -30.64 -27.23
C SER A 315 44.64 -29.17 -26.80
N PRO A 316 45.65 -28.85 -25.96
CA PRO A 316 45.87 -27.51 -25.41
C PRO A 316 46.06 -26.40 -26.47
N ILE A 317 46.59 -26.76 -27.64
CA ILE A 317 46.87 -25.82 -28.73
C ILE A 317 45.58 -25.22 -29.29
N ARG A 318 44.53 -26.04 -29.49
CA ARG A 318 43.22 -25.58 -29.99
C ARG A 318 42.52 -24.62 -29.03
N LYS A 319 42.71 -24.81 -27.71
CA LYS A 319 42.12 -23.92 -26.68
C LYS A 319 42.72 -22.52 -26.71
N ASN A 320 44.03 -22.40 -26.97
CA ASN A 320 44.70 -21.12 -27.06
C ASN A 320 44.24 -20.33 -28.30
N VAL A 321 44.10 -21.00 -29.45
CA VAL A 321 43.58 -20.37 -30.69
C VAL A 321 42.20 -19.75 -30.46
N ILE A 322 41.27 -20.48 -29.82
CA ILE A 322 39.94 -19.95 -29.51
C ILE A 322 40.03 -18.75 -28.54
N LYS A 323 40.82 -18.87 -27.47
CA LYS A 323 40.94 -17.82 -26.45
C LYS A 323 41.49 -16.52 -27.05
N ASP A 324 42.52 -16.62 -27.87
CA ASP A 324 43.15 -15.46 -28.50
C ASP A 324 42.20 -14.77 -29.48
N PHE A 325 41.39 -15.55 -30.21
CA PHE A 325 40.35 -15.04 -31.10
C PHE A 325 39.28 -14.23 -30.37
N PHE A 326 38.67 -14.79 -29.32
CA PHE A 326 37.64 -14.07 -28.55
C PHE A 326 38.21 -12.81 -27.88
N ASN A 327 39.45 -12.88 -27.38
CA ASN A 327 40.13 -11.72 -26.83
C ASN A 327 40.31 -10.59 -27.86
N LYS A 328 40.67 -10.95 -29.09
CA LYS A 328 40.83 -9.99 -30.20
C LYS A 328 39.51 -9.30 -30.53
N ILE A 329 38.42 -10.05 -30.62
CA ILE A 329 37.07 -9.51 -30.88
C ILE A 329 36.64 -8.56 -29.76
N SER A 330 36.75 -8.98 -28.50
CA SER A 330 36.31 -8.15 -27.37
C SER A 330 37.08 -6.83 -27.29
N VAL A 331 38.38 -6.80 -27.62
CA VAL A 331 39.15 -5.53 -27.66
C VAL A 331 38.63 -4.61 -28.77
N GLN A 332 38.30 -5.16 -29.93
CA GLN A 332 37.81 -4.35 -31.04
C GLN A 332 36.44 -3.75 -30.74
N ILE A 333 35.49 -4.53 -30.19
CA ILE A 333 34.18 -4.02 -29.79
C ILE A 333 34.31 -2.83 -28.81
N LEU A 334 35.20 -2.95 -27.82
CA LEU A 334 35.46 -1.86 -26.87
C LEU A 334 36.02 -0.61 -27.54
N ASN A 335 36.90 -0.78 -28.53
CA ASN A 335 37.51 0.34 -29.25
C ASN A 335 36.55 1.05 -30.21
N HIS A 336 35.51 0.36 -30.70
CA HIS A 336 34.48 0.95 -31.53
C HIS A 336 33.44 1.76 -30.73
N GLU A 337 33.54 1.80 -29.39
CA GLU A 337 32.55 2.42 -28.47
C GLU A 337 31.11 1.88 -28.65
N GLU A 338 30.93 0.76 -29.34
CA GLU A 338 29.61 0.17 -29.56
C GLU A 338 29.07 -0.45 -28.27
N ASN A 339 27.78 -0.22 -27.98
CA ASN A 339 27.11 -0.96 -26.92
C ASN A 339 26.97 -2.43 -27.34
N PHE A 340 27.12 -3.36 -26.38
CA PHE A 340 27.04 -4.79 -26.65
C PHE A 340 25.73 -5.23 -27.31
N ASP A 341 24.61 -4.61 -26.94
CA ASP A 341 23.32 -4.91 -27.58
C ASP A 341 23.30 -4.50 -29.06
N GLU A 342 23.98 -3.39 -29.40
CA GLU A 342 24.15 -2.95 -30.79
C GLU A 342 25.05 -3.92 -31.57
N PHE A 343 26.14 -4.39 -30.95
CA PHE A 343 26.99 -5.44 -31.50
C PHE A 343 26.18 -6.72 -31.77
N VAL A 344 25.37 -7.18 -30.82
CA VAL A 344 24.55 -8.40 -30.98
C VAL A 344 23.55 -8.24 -32.13
N CYS A 345 22.90 -7.08 -32.23
CA CYS A 345 21.97 -6.76 -33.31
C CYS A 345 22.65 -6.71 -34.69
N LYS A 346 23.86 -6.14 -34.79
CA LYS A 346 24.63 -6.09 -36.06
C LYS A 346 25.16 -7.45 -36.46
N TYR A 347 25.64 -8.21 -35.49
CA TYR A 347 26.24 -9.52 -35.71
C TYR A 347 25.18 -10.56 -36.15
N ASN A 348 24.04 -10.61 -35.45
CA ASN A 348 22.98 -11.57 -35.68
C ASN A 348 21.58 -10.89 -35.81
N PRO A 349 21.34 -10.10 -36.86
CA PRO A 349 20.11 -9.31 -37.00
C PRO A 349 18.86 -10.18 -37.12
N GLU A 350 19.00 -11.39 -37.66
CA GLU A 350 17.89 -12.32 -37.84
C GLU A 350 17.69 -13.26 -36.64
N ASN A 351 18.47 -13.06 -35.55
CA ASN A 351 18.44 -13.86 -34.32
C ASN A 351 18.50 -15.38 -34.56
N GLN A 352 19.32 -15.78 -35.53
CA GLN A 352 19.48 -17.18 -35.89
C GLN A 352 20.31 -17.90 -34.83
N ASN A 353 19.91 -19.12 -34.45
CA ASN A 353 20.64 -19.85 -33.40
C ASN A 353 21.90 -20.57 -33.93
N TYR A 354 21.97 -20.87 -35.22
CA TYR A 354 23.08 -21.60 -35.84
C TYR A 354 23.55 -20.84 -37.06
N PHE A 355 24.86 -20.81 -37.28
CA PHE A 355 25.46 -20.19 -38.45
C PHE A 355 26.26 -21.21 -39.23
N THR A 356 26.17 -21.14 -40.55
CA THR A 356 27.22 -21.65 -41.44
C THR A 356 28.49 -20.83 -41.28
N PHE A 357 29.61 -21.35 -41.76
CA PHE A 357 30.87 -20.60 -41.76
C PHE A 357 30.74 -19.23 -42.44
N GLN A 358 30.01 -19.14 -43.55
CA GLN A 358 29.84 -17.89 -44.29
C GLN A 358 29.03 -16.87 -43.48
N GLU A 359 27.92 -17.28 -42.85
CA GLU A 359 27.11 -16.39 -42.02
C GLU A 359 27.86 -15.92 -40.77
N PHE A 360 28.66 -16.80 -40.18
CA PHE A 360 29.55 -16.43 -39.09
C PHE A 360 30.56 -15.36 -39.54
N TRP A 361 31.22 -15.60 -40.68
CA TRP A 361 32.19 -14.66 -41.24
C TRP A 361 31.54 -13.32 -41.59
N ASP A 362 30.41 -13.33 -42.28
CA ASP A 362 29.69 -12.13 -42.69
C ASP A 362 29.19 -11.35 -41.47
N GLY A 363 28.73 -12.04 -40.42
CA GLY A 363 28.37 -11.43 -39.14
C GLY A 363 29.54 -10.64 -38.52
N LEU A 364 30.75 -11.19 -38.52
CA LEU A 364 31.93 -10.50 -38.03
C LEU A 364 32.32 -9.31 -38.92
N GLN A 365 32.19 -9.44 -40.24
CA GLN A 365 32.45 -8.34 -41.18
C GLN A 365 31.43 -7.19 -41.04
N ARG A 366 30.15 -7.49 -40.75
CA ARG A 366 29.12 -6.47 -40.49
C ARG A 366 29.38 -5.64 -39.25
N CYS A 367 30.02 -6.23 -38.24
CA CYS A 367 30.51 -5.52 -37.05
C CYS A 367 31.86 -4.83 -37.29
N GLU A 368 32.33 -4.79 -38.54
CA GLU A 368 33.59 -4.15 -38.96
C GLU A 368 34.82 -4.69 -38.20
N LEU A 369 34.76 -5.96 -37.78
CA LEU A 369 35.84 -6.58 -37.00
C LEU A 369 37.00 -7.02 -37.91
N ASN A 370 38.20 -6.55 -37.57
CA ASN A 370 39.47 -6.89 -38.20
C ASN A 370 39.97 -8.28 -37.77
N VAL A 371 39.36 -9.32 -38.30
CA VAL A 371 39.79 -10.73 -38.20
C VAL A 371 40.05 -11.29 -39.60
N THR A 372 40.99 -12.22 -39.75
CA THR A 372 41.28 -12.79 -41.07
C THR A 372 40.42 -14.01 -41.36
N LEU A 373 40.10 -14.26 -42.64
CA LEU A 373 39.26 -15.40 -43.05
C LEU A 373 39.84 -16.75 -42.57
N LYS A 374 41.17 -16.88 -42.59
CA LYS A 374 41.86 -18.09 -42.15
C LYS A 374 41.71 -18.31 -40.63
N GLU A 375 41.91 -17.27 -39.82
CA GLU A 375 41.71 -17.33 -38.37
C GLU A 375 40.27 -17.68 -38.02
N THR A 376 39.30 -17.01 -38.65
CA THR A 376 37.87 -17.26 -38.39
C THR A 376 37.49 -18.68 -38.78
N LYS A 377 38.03 -19.21 -39.90
CA LYS A 377 37.76 -20.57 -40.34
C LYS A 377 38.30 -21.61 -39.37
N GLU A 378 39.53 -21.42 -38.90
CA GLU A 378 40.13 -22.31 -37.91
C GLU A 378 39.33 -22.35 -36.60
N VAL A 379 38.82 -21.20 -36.13
CA VAL A 379 37.98 -21.15 -34.92
C VAL A 379 36.61 -21.76 -35.15
N TYR A 380 35.99 -21.50 -36.30
CA TYR A 380 34.70 -22.08 -36.66
C TYR A 380 34.79 -23.61 -36.71
N ASP A 381 35.79 -24.15 -37.42
CA ASP A 381 35.98 -25.59 -37.56
C ASP A 381 36.20 -26.24 -36.18
N ILE A 382 36.97 -25.61 -35.28
CA ILE A 382 37.13 -26.14 -33.91
C ILE A 382 35.81 -26.09 -33.13
N LEU A 383 35.02 -25.02 -33.22
CA LEU A 383 33.75 -24.90 -32.49
C LEU A 383 32.64 -25.81 -33.06
N GLU A 384 32.65 -26.04 -34.37
CA GLU A 384 31.70 -26.91 -35.07
C GLU A 384 32.01 -28.39 -34.86
N GLU A 385 33.29 -28.81 -34.93
CA GLU A 385 33.73 -30.16 -34.55
C GLU A 385 33.30 -30.53 -33.12
N ASN A 386 33.29 -29.51 -32.26
CA ASN A 386 32.90 -29.59 -30.87
C ASN A 386 31.36 -29.62 -30.68
N LYS A 387 30.57 -29.40 -31.73
CA LYS A 387 29.11 -29.19 -31.68
C LYS A 387 28.69 -28.12 -30.68
N GLU A 388 29.60 -27.22 -30.36
CA GLU A 388 29.34 -26.12 -29.44
C GLU A 388 28.88 -24.88 -30.20
N PHE A 389 29.13 -24.82 -31.52
CA PHE A 389 28.88 -23.60 -32.29
C PHE A 389 27.39 -23.29 -32.46
N SER A 390 26.95 -22.28 -31.70
CA SER A 390 25.68 -21.56 -31.89
C SER A 390 25.95 -20.07 -31.77
N ALA A 391 25.14 -19.25 -32.42
CA ALA A 391 25.26 -17.79 -32.37
C ALA A 391 25.19 -17.28 -30.93
N ASN A 392 24.26 -17.81 -30.12
CA ASN A 392 24.10 -17.43 -28.71
C ASN A 392 25.31 -17.84 -27.87
N MET A 393 25.88 -19.02 -28.12
CA MET A 393 27.10 -19.45 -27.41
C MET A 393 28.29 -18.57 -27.79
N PHE A 394 28.42 -18.20 -29.06
CA PHE A 394 29.42 -17.24 -29.51
C PHE A 394 29.22 -15.87 -28.83
N ILE A 395 28.00 -15.34 -28.85
CA ILE A 395 27.63 -14.06 -28.21
C ILE A 395 27.94 -14.09 -26.72
N GLU A 396 27.56 -15.15 -26.00
CA GLU A 396 27.85 -15.31 -24.57
C GLU A 396 29.35 -15.44 -24.31
N LYS A 397 30.14 -16.09 -25.18
CA LYS A 397 31.60 -16.13 -25.05
C LYS A 397 32.24 -14.76 -25.29
N VAL A 398 31.80 -14.01 -26.31
CA VAL A 398 32.23 -12.62 -26.52
C VAL A 398 31.85 -11.75 -25.33
N LYS A 399 30.61 -11.90 -24.82
CA LYS A 399 30.11 -11.21 -23.64
C LYS A 399 30.99 -11.47 -22.44
N SER A 400 31.27 -12.73 -22.15
CA SER A 400 32.12 -13.13 -21.03
C SER A 400 33.53 -12.55 -21.14
N CYS A 401 34.13 -12.59 -22.34
CA CYS A 401 35.45 -11.96 -22.57
C CYS A 401 35.41 -10.43 -22.45
N LEU A 402 34.32 -9.78 -22.87
CA LEU A 402 34.14 -8.34 -22.69
C LEU A 402 33.99 -7.97 -21.22
N GLU A 403 33.16 -8.70 -20.49
CA GLU A 403 32.93 -8.49 -19.05
C GLU A 403 34.23 -8.71 -18.25
N GLU A 404 35.04 -9.72 -18.62
CA GLU A 404 36.35 -9.95 -18.03
C GLU A 404 37.29 -8.75 -18.26
N LYS A 405 37.36 -8.22 -19.49
CA LYS A 405 38.21 -7.06 -19.83
C LYS A 405 37.73 -5.75 -19.20
N LEU A 406 36.42 -5.55 -19.15
CA LEU A 406 35.80 -4.38 -18.52
C LEU A 406 35.87 -4.46 -16.99
N GLY A 407 36.10 -5.65 -16.44
CA GLY A 407 36.04 -5.91 -15.00
C GLY A 407 34.64 -5.73 -14.41
N ARG A 408 33.57 -5.74 -15.23
CA ARG A 408 32.18 -5.57 -14.79
C ARG A 408 31.16 -6.21 -15.76
N PRO A 409 30.00 -6.67 -15.28
CA PRO A 409 28.97 -7.31 -16.11
C PRO A 409 28.20 -6.33 -17.00
N LEU A 410 27.76 -6.78 -18.18
CA LEU A 410 26.94 -6.03 -19.14
C LEU A 410 25.45 -6.20 -18.80
N LYS A 411 24.71 -5.08 -18.65
CA LYS A 411 23.28 -5.05 -18.28
C LYS A 411 22.40 -5.59 -19.43
N LYS A 412 21.51 -6.56 -19.17
CA LYS A 412 20.55 -7.12 -20.16
C LYS A 412 19.33 -6.18 -20.34
N GLN A 413 18.94 -5.85 -21.57
CA GLN A 413 17.60 -5.32 -21.90
C GLN A 413 16.73 -6.45 -22.51
N ASN A 414 15.49 -6.60 -22.02
CA ASN A 414 14.71 -7.85 -22.09
C ASN A 414 13.92 -8.07 -23.39
N ASN A 415 14.12 -9.24 -24.01
CA ASN A 415 13.17 -9.91 -24.90
C ASN A 415 12.05 -10.61 -24.09
N CYS A 416 10.87 -10.70 -24.68
CA CYS A 416 9.68 -11.37 -24.15
C CYS A 416 9.90 -12.88 -24.07
N GLU A 417 10.17 -13.41 -22.87
CA GLU A 417 10.08 -14.84 -22.59
C GLU A 417 8.61 -15.29 -22.66
N GLU A 418 8.33 -16.39 -23.36
CA GLU A 418 7.09 -17.12 -23.11
C GLU A 418 7.02 -17.46 -21.62
N LEU A 419 5.96 -17.01 -20.95
CA LEU A 419 5.71 -17.34 -19.55
C LEU A 419 5.75 -18.86 -19.38
N SER A 420 6.80 -19.34 -18.71
CA SER A 420 6.99 -20.76 -18.47
C SER A 420 5.78 -21.34 -17.73
N GLU A 421 5.43 -22.61 -18.00
CA GLU A 421 4.35 -23.27 -17.26
C GLU A 421 4.60 -23.26 -15.74
N THR A 422 5.88 -23.26 -15.34
CA THR A 422 6.31 -23.10 -13.94
C THR A 422 5.91 -21.74 -13.37
N PHE A 423 6.04 -20.64 -14.12
CA PHE A 423 5.62 -19.30 -13.70
C PHE A 423 4.11 -19.24 -13.43
N ILE A 424 3.31 -19.80 -14.35
CA ILE A 424 1.85 -19.83 -14.23
C ILE A 424 1.44 -20.66 -13.00
N LYS A 425 2.10 -21.79 -12.78
CA LYS A 425 1.83 -22.66 -11.64
C LYS A 425 2.16 -21.98 -10.32
N GLU A 426 3.33 -21.33 -10.23
CA GLU A 426 3.74 -20.59 -9.04
C GLU A 426 2.74 -19.48 -8.68
N ILE A 427 2.23 -18.72 -9.66
CA ILE A 427 1.22 -17.68 -9.40
C ILE A 427 -0.07 -18.27 -8.82
N LYS A 428 -0.55 -19.39 -9.38
CA LYS A 428 -1.78 -20.05 -8.92
C LYS A 428 -1.63 -20.62 -7.50
N ASP A 429 -0.44 -21.08 -7.15
CA ASP A 429 -0.14 -21.68 -5.84
C ASP A 429 0.21 -20.63 -4.76
N THR A 430 0.50 -19.39 -5.16
CA THR A 430 0.83 -18.30 -4.23
C THR A 430 -0.44 -17.66 -3.69
N VAL A 431 -0.62 -17.68 -2.37
CA VAL A 431 -1.62 -16.85 -1.68
C VAL A 431 -0.92 -15.56 -1.26
N VAL A 432 -1.32 -14.43 -1.84
CA VAL A 432 -0.70 -13.12 -1.58
C VAL A 432 -1.66 -12.27 -0.77
N TYR A 433 -1.18 -11.74 0.35
CA TYR A 433 -1.94 -10.78 1.14
C TYR A 433 -1.70 -9.34 0.66
N ARG A 434 -2.70 -8.48 0.88
CA ARG A 434 -2.63 -7.05 0.51
C ARG A 434 -1.36 -6.34 1.00
N ASP A 435 -0.89 -6.70 2.19
CA ASP A 435 0.30 -6.09 2.80
C ASP A 435 1.59 -6.39 2.03
N GLU A 436 1.64 -7.52 1.31
CA GLU A 436 2.83 -7.93 0.55
C GLU A 436 3.00 -7.16 -0.77
N ILE A 437 1.93 -6.58 -1.30
CA ILE A 437 1.96 -5.79 -2.55
C ILE A 437 1.86 -4.28 -2.30
N ARG A 438 1.67 -3.86 -1.04
CA ARG A 438 1.37 -2.46 -0.67
C ARG A 438 2.45 -1.50 -1.16
N GLU A 439 3.71 -1.89 -1.02
CA GLU A 439 4.86 -1.08 -1.44
C GLU A 439 4.90 -0.93 -2.97
N THR A 440 4.78 -2.04 -3.70
CA THR A 440 4.70 -2.06 -5.18
C THR A 440 3.53 -1.23 -5.72
N VAL A 441 2.36 -1.31 -5.08
CA VAL A 441 1.20 -0.46 -5.42
C VAL A 441 1.47 1.01 -5.12
N SER A 442 2.12 1.33 -4.00
CA SER A 442 2.46 2.70 -3.62
C SER A 442 3.45 3.36 -4.58
N ASP A 443 4.42 2.60 -5.08
CA ASP A 443 5.36 3.05 -6.09
C ASP A 443 4.66 3.36 -7.41
N LEU A 444 3.85 2.42 -7.93
CA LEU A 444 3.08 2.63 -9.15
C LEU A 444 2.11 3.83 -9.03
N LYS A 445 1.45 4.02 -7.88
CA LYS A 445 0.63 5.21 -7.61
C LYS A 445 1.39 6.51 -7.75
N SER A 446 2.64 6.55 -7.30
CA SER A 446 3.47 7.75 -7.36
C SER A 446 3.81 8.08 -8.80
N ARG A 447 4.14 7.08 -9.62
CA ARG A 447 4.32 7.24 -11.08
C ARG A 447 3.06 7.71 -11.80
N PHE A 448 1.88 7.20 -11.41
CA PHE A 448 0.61 7.67 -11.97
C PHE A 448 0.31 9.13 -11.62
N ARG A 449 0.64 9.55 -10.38
CA ARG A 449 0.52 10.95 -9.96
C ARG A 449 1.45 11.86 -10.73
N GLU A 450 2.71 11.45 -10.95
CA GLU A 450 3.67 12.21 -11.77
C GLU A 450 3.20 12.38 -13.21
N LYS A 451 2.52 11.38 -13.76
CA LYS A 451 1.93 11.42 -15.11
C LYS A 451 0.53 12.06 -15.17
N ASN A 452 -0.01 12.55 -14.04
CA ASN A 452 -1.35 13.12 -13.92
C ASN A 452 -2.49 12.21 -14.46
N VAL A 453 -2.35 10.90 -14.33
CA VAL A 453 -3.36 9.95 -14.83
C VAL A 453 -4.59 10.00 -13.92
N SER A 454 -5.73 10.43 -14.47
CA SER A 454 -7.00 10.49 -13.77
C SER A 454 -7.58 9.09 -13.51
N LYS A 455 -8.47 8.98 -12.51
CA LYS A 455 -9.20 7.73 -12.23
C LYS A 455 -9.96 7.21 -13.46
N LYS A 456 -10.50 8.12 -14.28
CA LYS A 456 -11.21 7.78 -15.52
C LYS A 456 -10.25 7.23 -16.57
N GLU A 457 -9.12 7.89 -16.82
CA GLU A 457 -8.11 7.39 -17.77
C GLU A 457 -7.55 6.04 -17.34
N PHE A 458 -7.34 5.83 -16.03
CA PHE A 458 -6.94 4.53 -15.50
C PHE A 458 -8.00 3.47 -15.76
N TYR A 459 -9.28 3.75 -15.49
CA TYR A 459 -10.38 2.83 -15.76
C TYR A 459 -10.50 2.50 -17.26
N ASP A 460 -10.49 3.52 -18.11
CA ASP A 460 -10.57 3.39 -19.56
C ASP A 460 -9.38 2.59 -20.12
N PHE A 461 -8.18 2.77 -19.54
CA PHE A 461 -7.00 1.98 -19.86
C PHE A 461 -7.24 0.49 -19.59
N PHE A 462 -7.64 0.10 -18.37
CA PHE A 462 -7.84 -1.31 -18.06
C PHE A 462 -9.03 -1.93 -18.80
N ILE A 463 -10.10 -1.18 -19.05
CA ILE A 463 -11.21 -1.64 -19.90
C ILE A 463 -10.74 -1.97 -21.31
N ARG A 464 -9.85 -1.15 -21.88
CA ARG A 464 -9.35 -1.32 -23.24
C ARG A 464 -8.42 -2.53 -23.36
N TYR A 465 -7.60 -2.81 -22.34
CA TYR A 465 -6.54 -3.82 -22.43
C TYR A 465 -6.89 -5.18 -21.79
N LEU A 466 -7.91 -5.26 -20.93
CA LEU A 466 -8.39 -6.52 -20.38
C LEU A 466 -9.57 -7.08 -21.20
N PRO A 467 -9.61 -8.38 -21.52
CA PRO A 467 -10.75 -9.00 -22.22
C PRO A 467 -11.98 -9.14 -21.31
N ASP A 468 -13.15 -9.33 -21.89
CA ASP A 468 -14.42 -9.53 -21.15
C ASP A 468 -14.59 -10.95 -20.57
N ASN A 469 -13.76 -11.90 -21.02
CA ASN A 469 -13.63 -13.25 -20.47
C ASN A 469 -12.73 -13.24 -19.22
N PRO A 470 -12.72 -14.29 -18.38
CA PRO A 470 -11.89 -14.30 -17.17
C PRO A 470 -10.45 -13.92 -17.51
N VAL A 471 -9.94 -12.94 -16.76
CA VAL A 471 -8.63 -12.33 -17.04
C VAL A 471 -7.54 -13.39 -16.85
N GLU A 472 -6.71 -13.59 -17.87
CA GLU A 472 -5.64 -14.57 -17.83
C GLU A 472 -4.34 -13.97 -17.26
N ILE A 473 -3.52 -14.84 -16.63
CA ILE A 473 -2.23 -14.45 -16.02
C ILE A 473 -1.33 -13.73 -17.03
N LYS A 474 -1.32 -14.21 -18.28
CA LYS A 474 -0.50 -13.66 -19.35
C LYS A 474 -0.85 -12.21 -19.69
N GLN A 475 -2.12 -11.84 -19.55
CA GLN A 475 -2.61 -10.49 -19.87
C GLN A 475 -2.20 -9.49 -18.79
N LEU A 476 -2.32 -9.87 -17.52
CA LEU A 476 -1.83 -9.05 -16.41
C LEU A 476 -0.31 -8.94 -16.40
N ASP A 477 0.42 -10.01 -16.70
CA ASP A 477 1.88 -9.95 -16.80
C ASP A 477 2.35 -9.01 -17.92
N LYS A 478 1.70 -9.06 -19.09
CA LYS A 478 1.95 -8.13 -20.18
C LYS A 478 1.70 -6.68 -19.75
N LEU A 479 0.58 -6.43 -19.07
CA LEU A 479 0.25 -5.11 -18.54
C LEU A 479 1.28 -4.61 -17.53
N PHE A 480 1.66 -5.44 -16.55
CA PHE A 480 2.68 -5.07 -15.55
C PHE A 480 4.12 -5.09 -16.10
N SER A 481 4.32 -5.48 -17.35
CA SER A 481 5.59 -5.35 -18.05
C SER A 481 5.64 -4.13 -18.97
N ASP A 482 4.49 -3.52 -19.25
CA ASP A 482 4.35 -2.34 -20.09
C ASP A 482 4.86 -1.08 -19.38
N GLU A 483 5.38 -0.11 -20.13
CA GLU A 483 6.11 1.05 -19.62
C GLU A 483 5.32 1.86 -18.57
N ILE A 484 4.00 1.92 -18.72
CA ILE A 484 3.11 2.67 -17.82
C ILE A 484 2.98 1.97 -16.46
N LEU A 485 2.96 0.64 -16.44
CA LEU A 485 2.67 -0.20 -15.27
C LEU A 485 3.85 -1.08 -14.86
N LYS A 486 5.04 -0.76 -15.36
CA LYS A 486 6.22 -1.62 -15.29
C LYS A 486 6.60 -1.95 -13.84
N VAL A 487 6.41 -3.20 -13.46
CA VAL A 487 6.93 -3.80 -12.23
C VAL A 487 8.23 -4.53 -12.60
N GLU A 488 9.37 -3.92 -12.24
CA GLU A 488 10.69 -4.41 -12.63
C GLU A 488 11.01 -5.79 -12.03
N SER A 489 10.64 -5.98 -10.77
CA SER A 489 10.85 -7.25 -10.08
C SER A 489 9.84 -8.29 -10.56
N ILE A 490 10.34 -9.38 -11.13
CA ILE A 490 9.55 -10.56 -11.52
C ILE A 490 8.74 -11.11 -10.34
N LEU A 491 9.33 -11.14 -9.13
CA LEU A 491 8.66 -11.66 -7.93
C LEU A 491 7.46 -10.79 -7.52
N GLU A 492 7.68 -9.48 -7.37
CA GLU A 492 6.61 -8.50 -7.13
C GLU A 492 5.53 -8.51 -8.22
N ARG A 493 5.91 -8.70 -9.49
CA ARG A 493 4.94 -8.85 -10.59
C ARG A 493 4.10 -10.11 -10.41
N LYS A 494 4.70 -11.27 -10.09
CA LYS A 494 3.96 -12.50 -9.75
C LYS A 494 2.98 -12.28 -8.60
N LYS A 495 3.42 -11.59 -7.53
CA LYS A 495 2.57 -11.29 -6.37
C LYS A 495 1.36 -10.42 -6.75
N MET A 496 1.61 -9.34 -7.50
CA MET A 496 0.58 -8.46 -8.04
C MET A 496 -0.44 -9.24 -8.88
N ILE A 497 0.04 -10.05 -9.83
CA ILE A 497 -0.85 -10.85 -10.68
C ILE A 497 -1.69 -11.82 -9.83
N SER A 498 -1.06 -12.57 -8.92
CA SER A 498 -1.77 -13.49 -8.03
C SER A 498 -2.86 -12.78 -7.20
N TYR A 499 -2.54 -11.63 -6.61
CA TYR A 499 -3.49 -10.84 -5.83
C TYR A 499 -4.72 -10.38 -6.63
N PHE A 500 -4.51 -9.86 -7.84
CA PHE A 500 -5.59 -9.30 -8.65
C PHE A 500 -6.41 -10.36 -9.37
N ILE A 501 -5.82 -11.48 -9.81
CA ILE A 501 -6.46 -12.37 -10.77
C ILE A 501 -7.49 -13.33 -10.17
N GLY A 502 -7.42 -13.64 -8.87
CA GLY A 502 -8.10 -14.76 -8.22
C GLY A 502 -9.50 -15.10 -8.75
N ASN A 503 -9.57 -15.98 -9.77
CA ASN A 503 -10.75 -16.36 -10.57
C ASN A 503 -11.75 -15.24 -10.83
N SER A 504 -11.26 -14.02 -11.05
CA SER A 504 -12.08 -12.81 -11.04
C SER A 504 -12.50 -12.43 -12.47
N SER A 505 -13.72 -11.92 -12.64
CA SER A 505 -14.14 -11.31 -13.92
C SER A 505 -13.33 -10.03 -14.20
N LYS A 506 -13.36 -9.55 -15.45
CA LYS A 506 -12.75 -8.27 -15.83
C LYS A 506 -13.14 -7.14 -14.87
N GLU A 507 -14.43 -7.02 -14.58
CA GLU A 507 -15.00 -5.99 -13.71
C GLU A 507 -14.43 -6.10 -12.30
N GLN A 508 -14.32 -7.31 -11.76
CA GLN A 508 -13.78 -7.55 -10.42
C GLN A 508 -12.28 -7.23 -10.34
N VAL A 509 -11.51 -7.56 -11.37
CA VAL A 509 -10.08 -7.21 -11.46
C VAL A 509 -9.92 -5.69 -11.51
N ILE A 510 -10.71 -5.01 -12.35
CA ILE A 510 -10.71 -3.55 -12.47
C ILE A 510 -11.15 -2.88 -11.17
N GLU A 511 -12.19 -3.38 -10.51
CA GLU A 511 -12.68 -2.84 -9.24
C GLU A 511 -11.62 -2.98 -8.13
N LYS A 512 -10.94 -4.14 -8.05
CA LYS A 512 -9.81 -4.31 -7.12
C LYS A 512 -8.66 -3.36 -7.44
N LEU A 513 -8.27 -3.24 -8.72
CA LEU A 513 -7.24 -2.29 -9.14
C LEU A 513 -7.62 -0.86 -8.78
N LEU A 514 -8.85 -0.43 -9.08
CA LEU A 514 -9.34 0.89 -8.72
C LEU A 514 -9.32 1.10 -7.20
N THR A 515 -9.76 0.11 -6.42
CA THR A 515 -9.78 0.20 -4.95
C THR A 515 -8.37 0.30 -4.36
N GLU A 516 -7.40 -0.39 -4.95
CA GLU A 516 -6.02 -0.31 -4.47
C GLU A 516 -5.32 0.96 -4.94
N PHE A 517 -5.48 1.40 -6.19
CA PHE A 517 -4.77 2.54 -6.79
C PHE A 517 -5.43 3.88 -6.51
N PHE A 518 -6.74 3.91 -6.45
CA PHE A 518 -7.56 5.05 -6.07
C PHE A 518 -8.43 4.61 -4.89
N PRO A 519 -7.80 4.27 -3.74
CA PRO A 519 -8.56 3.98 -2.54
C PRO A 519 -9.52 5.15 -2.38
N ILE A 520 -10.81 4.82 -2.25
CA ILE A 520 -11.87 5.83 -2.22
C ILE A 520 -11.40 6.87 -1.22
N SER A 521 -11.00 8.05 -1.72
CA SER A 521 -10.55 9.11 -0.84
C SER A 521 -11.70 9.31 0.14
N VAL A 522 -11.39 9.53 1.41
CA VAL A 522 -12.43 9.82 2.41
C VAL A 522 -13.34 10.94 1.88
N GLU A 523 -12.80 11.84 1.06
CA GLU A 523 -13.50 12.90 0.31
C GLU A 523 -14.54 12.42 -0.73
N ASN A 524 -14.38 11.25 -1.36
CA ASN A 524 -15.38 10.64 -2.26
C ASN A 524 -16.37 9.73 -1.52
N LEU A 525 -16.11 9.40 -0.25
CA LEU A 525 -17.04 8.75 0.68
C LEU A 525 -17.91 9.75 1.42
N ILE A 526 -17.61 11.05 1.33
CA ILE A 526 -18.49 12.13 1.74
C ILE A 526 -19.51 12.26 0.60
N PRO A 527 -20.75 11.78 0.74
CA PRO A 527 -21.85 12.17 -0.14
C PRO A 527 -21.77 13.68 -0.40
N ASN A 528 -22.21 14.14 -1.58
CA ASN A 528 -22.45 15.58 -1.78
C ASN A 528 -23.08 16.13 -0.50
N ASN A 529 -22.53 17.21 0.07
CA ASN A 529 -22.87 17.71 1.40
C ASN A 529 -24.40 17.80 1.63
N ASP A 530 -25.14 17.98 0.54
CA ASP A 530 -26.60 17.94 0.44
C ASP A 530 -27.23 16.58 0.81
N GLU A 531 -26.73 15.44 0.32
CA GLU A 531 -27.26 14.10 0.62
C GLU A 531 -27.07 13.74 2.10
N PHE A 532 -25.89 14.04 2.67
CA PHE A 532 -25.65 13.86 4.10
C PHE A 532 -26.58 14.75 4.93
N SER A 533 -26.68 16.03 4.58
CA SER A 533 -27.59 16.97 5.26
C SER A 533 -29.05 16.53 5.19
N ILE A 534 -29.49 15.97 4.06
CA ILE A 534 -30.84 15.38 3.90
C ILE A 534 -31.01 14.18 4.84
N ALA A 535 -30.04 13.26 4.89
CA ALA A 535 -30.10 12.10 5.77
C ALA A 535 -30.14 12.48 7.25
N VAL A 536 -29.30 13.43 7.67
CA VAL A 536 -29.31 13.96 9.04
C VAL A 536 -30.67 14.61 9.35
N SER A 537 -31.21 15.41 8.44
CA SER A 537 -32.52 16.04 8.60
C SER A 537 -33.65 15.00 8.75
N GLN A 538 -33.60 13.91 7.99
CA GLN A 538 -34.57 12.81 8.09
C GLN A 538 -34.46 12.08 9.44
N ILE A 539 -33.25 11.78 9.92
CA ILE A 539 -33.05 11.18 11.25
C ILE A 539 -33.60 12.11 12.35
N LEU A 540 -33.28 13.40 12.29
CA LEU A 540 -33.74 14.36 13.30
C LEU A 540 -35.26 14.57 13.27
N SER A 541 -35.89 14.53 12.10
CA SER A 541 -37.36 14.58 12.00
C SER A 541 -38.06 13.42 12.72
N LEU A 542 -37.36 12.30 12.91
CA LEU A 542 -37.82 11.11 13.61
C LEU A 542 -37.13 10.92 14.97
N GLU A 543 -36.56 11.98 15.56
CA GLU A 543 -35.69 11.90 16.75
C GLU A 543 -36.33 11.09 17.90
N LEU A 544 -37.59 11.36 18.23
CA LEU A 544 -38.25 10.68 19.35
C LEU A 544 -38.37 9.17 19.10
N GLN A 545 -38.76 8.78 17.87
CA GLN A 545 -38.89 7.38 17.48
C GLN A 545 -37.53 6.69 17.42
N PHE A 546 -36.52 7.39 16.91
CA PHE A 546 -35.14 6.92 16.85
C PHE A 546 -34.60 6.64 18.26
N ARG A 547 -34.74 7.58 19.21
CA ARG A 547 -34.33 7.39 20.61
C ARG A 547 -35.06 6.23 21.27
N GLN A 548 -36.39 6.14 21.12
CA GLN A 548 -37.18 5.03 21.66
C GLN A 548 -36.76 3.67 21.11
N LYS A 549 -36.37 3.60 19.84
CA LYS A 549 -35.83 2.36 19.26
C LYS A 549 -34.42 2.06 19.77
N CYS A 550 -33.56 3.06 19.88
CA CYS A 550 -32.24 2.89 20.48
C CYS A 550 -32.33 2.34 21.91
N GLU A 551 -33.24 2.86 22.73
CA GLU A 551 -33.50 2.35 24.08
C GLU A 551 -33.99 0.90 24.10
N LYS A 552 -34.78 0.46 23.10
CA LYS A 552 -35.21 -0.94 22.96
C LYS A 552 -34.06 -1.87 22.57
N TYR A 553 -33.15 -1.40 21.72
CA TYR A 553 -31.96 -2.15 21.30
C TYR A 553 -30.89 -2.20 22.38
N ASP A 554 -30.79 -1.15 23.19
CA ASP A 554 -29.94 -1.08 24.37
C ASP A 554 -30.55 -1.87 25.55
N LYS A 555 -30.56 -3.20 25.40
CA LYS A 555 -31.12 -4.15 26.40
C LYS A 555 -30.54 -3.97 27.80
N GLN A 556 -29.35 -3.40 27.90
CA GLN A 556 -28.61 -3.22 29.14
C GLN A 556 -28.71 -1.78 29.68
N LYS A 557 -29.48 -0.90 29.02
CA LYS A 557 -29.69 0.50 29.39
C LYS A 557 -28.39 1.27 29.64
N ARG A 558 -27.37 0.99 28.83
CA ARG A 558 -26.03 1.58 28.98
C ARG A 558 -25.93 2.96 28.35
N GLY A 559 -26.84 3.32 27.47
CA GLY A 559 -26.77 4.49 26.59
C GLY A 559 -25.99 4.23 25.30
N TYR A 560 -25.69 2.97 24.95
CA TYR A 560 -24.86 2.62 23.80
C TYR A 560 -25.48 1.52 22.94
N ILE A 561 -25.26 1.61 21.63
CA ILE A 561 -25.63 0.60 20.64
C ILE A 561 -24.55 0.48 19.55
N THR A 562 -24.53 -0.62 18.82
CA THR A 562 -23.60 -0.86 17.71
C THR A 562 -24.04 -0.19 16.40
N TRP A 563 -23.13 -0.03 15.44
CA TRP A 563 -23.48 0.44 14.08
C TRP A 563 -24.45 -0.48 13.36
N PHE A 564 -24.35 -1.79 13.60
CA PHE A 564 -25.29 -2.75 13.05
C PHE A 564 -26.71 -2.48 13.56
N GLU A 565 -26.86 -2.18 14.85
CA GLU A 565 -28.13 -1.81 15.46
C GLU A 565 -28.62 -0.45 14.95
N ILE A 566 -27.75 0.56 14.79
CA ILE A 566 -28.13 1.84 14.17
C ILE A 566 -28.66 1.64 12.75
N ARG A 567 -27.97 0.88 11.89
CA ARG A 567 -28.45 0.57 10.54
C ARG A 567 -29.83 -0.06 10.58
N LYS A 568 -30.03 -1.03 11.46
CA LYS A 568 -31.31 -1.70 11.62
C LYS A 568 -32.40 -0.74 12.10
N ILE A 569 -32.12 0.12 13.09
CA ILE A 569 -33.07 1.12 13.59
C ILE A 569 -33.47 2.10 12.48
N ILE A 570 -32.51 2.60 11.70
CA ILE A 570 -32.76 3.49 10.56
C ILE A 570 -33.66 2.81 9.53
N SER A 571 -33.36 1.55 9.16
CA SER A 571 -34.22 0.78 8.26
C SER A 571 -35.62 0.55 8.82
N GLU A 572 -35.76 0.24 10.12
CA GLU A 572 -37.06 0.07 10.74
C GLU A 572 -37.84 1.39 10.92
N LEU A 573 -37.21 2.55 10.75
CA LEU A 573 -37.88 3.85 10.68
C LEU A 573 -38.32 4.19 9.25
N GLY A 574 -38.09 3.29 8.29
CA GLY A 574 -38.41 3.50 6.88
C GLY A 574 -37.38 4.37 6.15
N LEU A 575 -36.19 4.57 6.73
CA LEU A 575 -35.10 5.31 6.11
C LEU A 575 -34.11 4.32 5.47
N SER A 576 -33.62 4.68 4.28
CA SER A 576 -32.60 3.92 3.57
C SER A 576 -31.52 4.89 3.11
N PHE A 577 -30.28 4.61 3.51
CA PHE A 577 -29.12 5.43 3.19
C PHE A 577 -28.09 4.60 2.45
N SER A 578 -27.31 5.24 1.59
CA SER A 578 -26.14 4.62 0.96
C SER A 578 -25.07 4.30 2.00
N ASP A 579 -24.17 3.36 1.69
CA ASP A 579 -23.07 3.00 2.59
C ASP A 579 -22.17 4.21 2.91
N GLY A 580 -21.99 5.14 1.96
CA GLY A 580 -21.24 6.37 2.16
C GLY A 580 -21.81 7.26 3.27
N ILE A 581 -23.14 7.44 3.34
CA ILE A 581 -23.79 8.21 4.43
C ILE A 581 -23.52 7.55 5.78
N TYR A 582 -23.56 6.22 5.88
CA TYR A 582 -23.25 5.53 7.12
C TYR A 582 -21.79 5.69 7.53
N ASP A 583 -20.87 5.72 6.57
CA ASP A 583 -19.46 5.93 6.83
C ASP A 583 -19.17 7.38 7.23
N GLU A 584 -19.89 8.35 6.68
CA GLU A 584 -19.81 9.74 7.13
C GLU A 584 -20.40 9.92 8.53
N LEU A 585 -21.56 9.31 8.84
CA LEU A 585 -22.12 9.27 10.18
C LEU A 585 -21.14 8.64 11.18
N LYS A 586 -20.41 7.58 10.79
CA LYS A 586 -19.32 7.00 11.57
C LYS A 586 -18.20 8.00 11.82
N ILE A 587 -17.71 8.64 10.77
CA ILE A 587 -16.64 9.65 10.83
C ILE A 587 -17.01 10.77 11.81
N LYS A 588 -18.23 11.29 11.72
CA LYS A 588 -18.74 12.33 12.62
C LYS A 588 -18.79 11.87 14.08
N CYS A 589 -19.14 10.61 14.33
CA CYS A 589 -19.07 10.02 15.67
C CYS A 589 -17.65 9.87 16.23
N TYR A 590 -16.58 9.88 15.43
CA TYR A 590 -15.20 9.83 15.97
C TYR A 590 -14.87 11.01 16.87
N SER A 591 -15.54 12.15 16.66
CA SER A 591 -15.37 13.33 17.52
C SER A 591 -15.83 13.12 18.96
N LEU A 592 -16.51 12.00 19.26
CA LEU A 592 -16.99 11.64 20.61
C LEU A 592 -15.93 10.89 21.45
N GLU A 593 -14.66 10.80 21.01
CA GLU A 593 -13.54 10.15 21.71
C GLU A 593 -13.80 8.68 22.16
N GLN A 594 -14.66 7.94 21.44
CA GLN A 594 -15.10 6.60 21.84
C GLN A 594 -14.98 5.55 20.73
N SER A 595 -14.93 4.28 21.14
CA SER A 595 -14.75 3.12 20.27
C SER A 595 -15.75 3.10 19.11
N LEU A 596 -15.23 2.93 17.89
CA LEU A 596 -16.01 2.85 16.66
C LEU A 596 -17.10 1.78 16.64
N LEU A 597 -17.03 0.81 17.55
CA LEU A 597 -17.96 -0.30 17.60
C LEU A 597 -19.21 0.03 18.42
N LEU A 598 -19.16 1.02 19.33
CA LEU A 598 -20.25 1.36 20.25
C LEU A 598 -20.52 2.85 20.21
N ILE A 599 -21.77 3.20 19.93
CA ILE A 599 -22.22 4.55 19.67
C ILE A 599 -23.09 5.01 20.84
N PRO A 600 -22.70 6.08 21.54
CA PRO A 600 -23.55 6.68 22.55
C PRO A 600 -24.72 7.40 21.86
N TYR A 601 -25.89 6.76 21.73
CA TYR A 601 -26.98 7.25 20.87
C TYR A 601 -27.61 8.56 21.35
N VAL A 602 -27.45 8.91 22.63
CA VAL A 602 -27.89 10.22 23.17
C VAL A 602 -26.96 11.35 22.68
N PRO A 603 -25.63 11.33 22.96
CA PRO A 603 -24.66 12.26 22.38
C PRO A 603 -24.64 12.28 20.84
N PHE A 604 -24.86 11.13 20.21
CA PHE A 604 -24.95 11.04 18.75
C PHE A 604 -26.04 11.96 18.18
N MET A 605 -27.23 11.94 18.76
CA MET A 605 -28.33 12.80 18.31
C MET A 605 -28.04 14.29 18.54
N ASP A 606 -27.35 14.62 19.63
CA ASP A 606 -26.98 16.00 19.94
C ASP A 606 -25.88 16.49 18.97
N LEU A 607 -24.96 15.60 18.58
CA LEU A 607 -23.95 15.86 17.55
C LEU A 607 -24.57 16.16 16.19
N LEU A 608 -25.55 15.35 15.77
CA LEU A 608 -26.27 15.56 14.52
C LEU A 608 -27.01 16.90 14.47
N LYS A 609 -27.55 17.36 15.60
CA LYS A 609 -28.18 18.69 15.69
C LYS A 609 -27.17 19.82 15.50
N ASN A 610 -25.98 19.70 16.09
CA ASN A 610 -24.96 20.74 16.04
C ASN A 610 -24.35 20.88 14.63
N ASP A 611 -24.18 19.79 13.90
CA ASP A 611 -23.64 19.82 12.53
C ASP A 611 -24.57 20.56 11.55
N LEU A 612 -25.89 20.43 11.69
CA LEU A 612 -26.86 21.20 10.89
C LEU A 612 -26.82 22.70 11.18
N VAL A 613 -26.49 23.08 12.41
CA VAL A 613 -26.33 24.49 12.79
C VAL A 613 -25.07 25.07 12.14
N VAL A 614 -23.96 24.32 12.14
CA VAL A 614 -22.70 24.76 11.53
C VAL A 614 -22.78 24.83 10.00
N SER A 615 -23.41 23.85 9.33
CA SER A 615 -23.60 23.88 7.88
C SER A 615 -24.54 25.01 7.43
N SER A 616 -25.56 25.32 8.23
CA SER A 616 -26.45 26.46 7.99
C SER A 616 -25.72 27.81 8.12
N ILE A 617 -24.75 27.93 9.03
CA ILE A 617 -23.94 29.16 9.23
C ILE A 617 -22.91 29.35 8.10
N ASN A 618 -22.28 28.28 7.62
CA ASN A 618 -21.29 28.35 6.53
C ASN A 618 -21.92 28.70 5.17
N ASN A 619 -23.17 28.26 4.92
CA ASN A 619 -23.90 28.65 3.71
C ASN A 619 -24.33 30.13 3.72
N ILE A 620 -24.49 30.74 4.90
CA ILE A 620 -24.79 32.18 5.04
C ILE A 620 -23.55 33.04 4.78
N THR A 621 -22.36 32.56 5.16
CA THR A 621 -21.10 33.31 5.03
C THR A 621 -20.50 33.25 3.62
N ASN A 622 -20.67 32.14 2.89
CA ASN A 622 -20.18 32.03 1.51
C ASN A 622 -20.96 32.90 0.51
N HIS A 623 -22.24 33.19 0.75
CA HIS A 623 -23.00 34.15 -0.08
C HIS A 623 -22.65 35.63 0.17
N SER A 624 -21.82 35.93 1.17
CA SER A 624 -21.37 37.32 1.44
C SER A 624 -20.09 37.71 0.70
N TYR A 625 -19.36 36.75 0.11
CA TYR A 625 -18.06 37.00 -0.53
C TYR A 625 -18.11 37.05 -2.06
N GLU A 626 -19.21 36.66 -2.69
CA GLU A 626 -19.36 36.68 -4.17
C GLU A 626 -19.92 38.01 -4.73
N GLU A 627 -20.22 39.01 -3.89
CA GLU A 627 -20.83 40.29 -4.32
C GLU A 627 -19.82 41.46 -4.54
N GLU A 628 -18.50 41.25 -4.40
CA GLU A 628 -17.49 42.33 -4.48
C GLU A 628 -16.39 42.18 -5.56
N VAL A 629 -16.60 41.36 -6.59
CA VAL A 629 -15.66 41.29 -7.73
C VAL A 629 -16.40 41.44 -9.07
N GLU A 630 -16.89 42.65 -9.34
CA GLU A 630 -17.18 43.07 -10.71
C GLU A 630 -16.84 44.57 -10.91
N GLU A 631 -15.91 44.79 -11.84
CA GLU A 631 -15.60 46.04 -12.58
C GLU A 631 -15.17 47.31 -11.83
N ARG A 632 -13.86 47.64 -11.91
CA ARG A 632 -13.38 48.89 -12.53
C ARG A 632 -11.97 48.69 -13.12
N LYS A 633 -11.88 48.63 -14.45
CA LYS A 633 -10.70 48.98 -15.25
C LYS A 633 -10.99 50.30 -15.96
N GLU A 634 -9.92 51.05 -16.26
CA GLU A 634 -9.88 52.40 -16.87
C GLU A 634 -10.10 53.51 -15.80
N ASP A 635 -9.18 54.45 -15.53
CA ASP A 635 -8.23 55.16 -16.39
C ASP A 635 -6.84 55.34 -15.76
N VAL A 636 -5.80 55.24 -16.59
CA VAL A 636 -4.45 55.73 -16.30
C VAL A 636 -4.34 57.14 -16.89
N GLY A 637 -4.38 58.15 -16.03
CA GLY A 637 -4.17 59.56 -16.35
C GLY A 637 -3.16 60.19 -15.41
N SER A 638 -1.93 60.32 -15.89
CA SER A 638 -0.83 61.15 -15.38
C SER A 638 -1.29 62.56 -14.97
N VAL A 639 -0.77 63.11 -13.86
CA VAL A 639 -0.12 64.45 -13.75
C VAL A 639 0.41 64.73 -12.32
N HIS A 640 1.68 65.10 -12.28
CA HIS A 640 2.48 65.93 -11.33
C HIS A 640 2.20 66.02 -9.82
N SER A 641 3.23 65.61 -9.06
CA SER A 641 4.08 66.45 -8.19
C SER A 641 3.47 67.67 -7.48
N THR A 642 3.42 67.62 -6.14
CA THR A 642 3.88 68.74 -5.29
C THR A 642 4.25 68.26 -3.88
N MET A 643 5.43 68.68 -3.45
CA MET A 643 5.92 68.59 -2.06
C MET A 643 5.11 69.53 -1.16
N VAL A 644 4.76 69.12 0.07
CA VAL A 644 4.83 69.95 1.28
C VAL A 644 5.08 69.06 2.51
N SER A 645 6.04 69.51 3.30
CA SER A 645 6.61 69.02 4.56
C SER A 645 5.81 69.38 5.82
N HIS A 646 5.87 68.54 6.87
CA HIS A 646 6.16 68.85 8.31
C HIS A 646 5.78 67.65 9.22
N GLU A 647 6.75 67.07 9.95
CA GLU A 647 7.03 67.25 11.41
C GLU A 647 5.83 66.84 12.32
N ARG A 648 5.90 65.97 13.34
CA ARG A 648 6.96 65.46 14.24
C ARG A 648 6.44 64.27 15.09
N ALA A 649 7.39 63.38 15.49
CA ALA A 649 7.58 62.67 16.79
C ALA A 649 6.40 61.89 17.44
N THR A 650 6.49 60.70 18.05
CA THR A 650 7.50 59.74 18.59
C THR A 650 6.64 58.51 19.04
N THR A 651 6.99 57.22 19.06
CA THR A 651 8.05 56.50 19.80
C THR A 651 7.87 54.98 19.58
N ARG A 652 8.97 54.22 19.67
CA ARG A 652 9.13 52.76 19.94
C ARG A 652 9.15 51.75 18.77
N GLY A 653 10.31 51.10 18.63
CA GLY A 653 10.38 49.68 18.26
C GLY A 653 11.58 49.28 17.39
N SER A 654 12.77 49.11 17.96
CA SER A 654 13.87 48.41 17.26
C SER A 654 14.69 47.56 18.25
N ILE A 655 14.38 46.26 18.30
CA ILE A 655 15.35 45.22 18.67
C ILE A 655 15.30 44.23 17.50
N SER A 656 16.35 44.30 16.68
CA SER A 656 16.58 43.49 15.49
C SER A 656 18.05 43.05 15.50
N THR A 657 18.31 41.97 14.77
CA THR A 657 19.62 41.49 14.27
C THR A 657 20.61 40.79 15.21
N ASP A 658 20.75 41.12 16.50
CA ASP A 658 21.83 40.50 17.30
C ASP A 658 21.53 39.07 17.77
N PHE A 659 20.25 38.71 17.95
CA PHE A 659 19.86 37.38 18.44
C PHE A 659 19.86 36.30 17.33
N GLN A 660 19.63 36.70 16.08
CA GLN A 660 19.70 35.79 14.92
C GLN A 660 21.15 35.44 14.54
N ASN A 661 22.08 36.38 14.72
CA ASN A 661 23.50 36.12 14.47
C ASN A 661 24.12 35.20 15.54
N LEU A 662 23.64 35.25 16.78
CA LEU A 662 24.10 34.36 17.85
C LEU A 662 23.65 32.90 17.64
N LEU A 663 22.42 32.69 17.18
CA LEU A 663 21.88 31.35 16.92
C LEU A 663 22.51 30.68 15.70
N ASN A 664 22.83 31.46 14.65
CA ASN A 664 23.44 30.91 13.44
C ASN A 664 24.92 30.54 13.63
N SER A 665 25.68 31.27 14.48
CA SER A 665 27.08 30.90 14.75
C SER A 665 27.19 29.64 15.63
N SER A 666 26.35 29.52 16.66
CA SER A 666 26.33 28.35 17.56
C SER A 666 25.92 27.06 16.84
N PHE A 667 25.03 27.15 15.85
CA PHE A 667 24.62 25.98 15.08
C PHE A 667 25.71 25.54 14.09
N HIS A 668 26.42 26.48 13.48
CA HIS A 668 27.50 26.17 12.55
C HIS A 668 28.73 25.57 13.25
N GLU A 669 29.06 26.06 14.45
CA GLU A 669 30.21 25.59 15.24
C GLU A 669 30.02 24.15 15.75
N ASN A 670 28.80 23.81 16.20
CA ASN A 670 28.45 22.43 16.59
C ASN A 670 28.47 21.45 15.41
N LEU A 671 28.11 21.91 14.21
CA LEU A 671 28.10 21.09 13.00
C LEU A 671 29.52 20.81 12.49
N MET A 672 30.44 21.76 12.66
CA MET A 672 31.86 21.57 12.33
C MET A 672 32.55 20.64 13.35
N GLN A 673 32.28 20.79 14.65
CA GLN A 673 32.81 19.89 15.67
C GLN A 673 32.37 18.45 15.45
N THR A 674 31.08 18.23 15.15
CA THR A 674 30.55 16.87 14.89
C THR A 674 31.18 16.24 13.64
N ARG A 675 31.49 17.06 12.63
CA ARG A 675 32.13 16.61 11.40
C ARG A 675 33.61 16.26 11.59
N GLU A 676 34.31 16.96 12.48
CA GLU A 676 35.68 16.62 12.89
C GLU A 676 35.70 15.34 13.74
N THR A 677 34.75 15.16 14.68
CA THR A 677 34.70 13.92 15.49
C THR A 677 34.47 12.68 14.62
N LEU A 678 33.58 12.77 13.63
CA LEU A 678 33.32 11.68 12.68
C LEU A 678 34.48 11.43 11.70
N ARG A 679 35.35 12.42 11.48
CA ARG A 679 36.56 12.27 10.66
C ARG A 679 37.65 11.55 11.44
N ASP A 680 37.82 11.89 12.73
CA ASP A 680 38.80 11.27 13.60
C ASP A 680 38.41 9.81 13.95
N GLU A 681 37.12 9.52 14.13
CA GLU A 681 36.64 8.14 14.30
C GLU A 681 36.86 7.27 13.05
N ARG A 682 36.83 7.84 11.85
CA ARG A 682 37.14 7.10 10.61
C ARG A 682 38.63 6.85 10.40
N MET A 683 39.49 7.71 10.93
CA MET A 683 40.95 7.54 10.85
C MET A 683 41.47 6.56 11.92
N SER A 684 40.67 6.23 12.95
CA SER A 684 41.05 5.30 14.02
C SER A 684 40.76 3.82 13.72
N VAL A 685 40.08 3.48 12.61
CA VAL A 685 39.58 2.11 12.34
C VAL A 685 40.39 1.39 11.24
N GLY A 686 41.45 1.98 10.72
CA GLY A 686 42.14 1.44 9.55
C GLY A 686 43.66 1.42 9.64
N ASP A 687 44.25 0.71 10.59
CA ASP A 687 45.68 0.34 10.50
C ASP A 687 46.11 -0.99 11.19
N ASP A 688 45.21 -1.76 11.83
CA ASP A 688 45.62 -2.99 12.57
C ASP A 688 45.38 -4.32 11.82
N ALA A 689 45.44 -4.35 10.48
CA ALA A 689 45.20 -5.59 9.74
C ALA A 689 46.19 -5.87 8.60
N TYR A 690 47.50 -5.67 8.83
CA TYR A 690 48.54 -6.34 8.05
C TYR A 690 49.80 -6.55 8.89
N GLU A 691 49.81 -7.61 9.69
CA GLU A 691 51.02 -8.35 10.06
C GLU A 691 50.58 -9.57 10.89
N TYR A 692 50.69 -10.79 10.34
CA TYR A 692 51.27 -11.97 10.98
C TYR A 692 51.15 -13.20 10.06
N ASN A 693 52.25 -13.97 10.03
CA ASN A 693 52.56 -15.19 9.28
C ASN A 693 51.46 -16.26 9.18
#